data_AF-A0A484NPG8-F1
#
_entry.id   AF-A0A484NPG8-F1
#
_cell.length_a   1.000
_cell.length_b   1.000
_cell.length_c   1.000
_cell.angle_alpha   90.00
_cell.angle_beta   90.00
_cell.angle_gamma   90.00
#
_symmetry.space_group_name_H-M   'P 1'
#
loop_
_entity.id
_entity.type
_entity.pdbx_description
1 polymer ?
#
loop_
_entity_poly.entity_id
_entity_poly.type
_entity_poly.pdbx_seq_one_letter_code
_entity_poly.pdbx_strand_id
1 'polypeptide(L)'
;MSALAPPPPPETGPEVDLEKLGEMVVCLSETIYRSNGVWEGPDPLTPIIPLFLLQIMVAIFASRILHFALKPFNQPPIVADILSGLLLGPSVFGRIDRFRRVIFPNYNFEVIETMAHFALVLYAFIAGIQMEIKPLWKTAAKSKVVAVSGTIFPFFAGTALFFALPGTTGTRAGFIYCAVALTVTGFPALVGILDSQKALHTEVGKIAVSSAIINDALSWFFLSLALMITGSSSNFPWALICTAVYVTFCVHYVRPGLEWVIGKKPEGQGYSEFYISAVLVGVAMSGCAMDAIGTHPMIGAFLFGLVIPDQVLENEILDRLEDWVTGILMPIFYVVCGLRANVRVITDGGTGIGTVLVLILLACAAKVVAALFASCLTGMTTKEAIGVGVLTNTKSVMVMVILEIGQVEQVLSTQAFTIMVIASLVMTMAVTPMTAILCPTQNMVPYKRRTIQMAKPGEELRIMACIHGTGNVAGVISLLETSNPTKASPLAAYGVQLLEVVGRAPAMLVVHSSGSGRRAAAGGHKNLTNEEAQTGQIISAFDNFELRSEGVSTQVLTAKSAFATMAEDICRIAVEKRASLVVLPFHKQLGDGGDIEEADPAIQSVNEEVLNFAPCSVGILIQRGGRPDRSKNIAMLYLGGPDDREALTYAQRMSGHPDVRLTVIRFVPGKEGTDGEAEEGQSFVSIGVDDADLEKTADEDFLRGFKTATAENPAVTFVELALEDEEEFTKAVKSLDGRNYDLYVVGRGRGVGSSPLTSGLADWCECPEIGAVGDLLVTSEFESSFAVLVVQQYCRTNRSAAGSMISPESVSQRFDGDLGQMDMGFRMSFGEADGAYDSSGSSFTRRHDHHHHHHLV
;
A
#
# COMPACT_ATOMS: atom_id res chain seq x y z
N MET A 1 53.23 24.37 -47.15
CA MET A 1 53.83 23.02 -47.07
C MET A 1 54.99 23.05 -46.06
N SER A 2 54.71 22.69 -44.81
CA SER A 2 55.66 22.09 -43.87
C SER A 2 54.84 21.19 -42.96
N ALA A 3 54.90 19.89 -43.21
CA ALA A 3 54.20 18.88 -42.43
C ALA A 3 54.88 18.76 -41.06
N LEU A 4 54.17 19.10 -39.98
CA LEU A 4 54.52 18.65 -38.64
C LEU A 4 53.93 17.25 -38.45
N ALA A 5 54.79 16.29 -38.16
CA ALA A 5 54.41 14.92 -37.84
C ALA A 5 53.48 14.87 -36.61
N PRO A 6 52.49 13.95 -36.57
CA PRO A 6 51.70 13.74 -35.36
C PRO A 6 52.60 13.20 -34.23
N PRO A 7 52.33 13.56 -32.95
CA PRO A 7 53.07 13.02 -31.82
C PRO A 7 52.88 11.50 -31.72
N PRO A 8 53.87 10.75 -31.18
CA PRO A 8 53.75 9.32 -31.00
C PRO A 8 52.62 8.99 -29.99
N PRO A 9 51.98 7.80 -30.11
CA PRO A 9 50.97 7.36 -29.15
C PRO A 9 51.59 7.24 -27.75
N PRO A 10 50.81 7.44 -26.67
CA PRO A 10 51.31 7.32 -25.31
C PRO A 10 51.85 5.90 -25.10
N GLU A 11 53.12 5.82 -24.68
CA GLU A 11 53.77 4.58 -24.31
C GLU A 11 52.96 3.87 -23.21
N THR A 12 52.84 2.56 -23.35
CA THR A 12 52.29 1.65 -22.35
C THR A 12 53.08 1.80 -21.04
N GLY A 13 52.52 2.54 -20.08
CA GLY A 13 53.01 2.52 -18.71
C GLY A 13 52.89 1.10 -18.12
N PRO A 14 53.79 0.71 -17.18
CA PRO A 14 53.80 -0.64 -16.62
C PRO A 14 52.51 -0.92 -15.84
N GLU A 15 52.09 -2.20 -15.80
CA GLU A 15 51.03 -2.68 -14.92
C GLU A 15 51.27 -2.22 -13.48
N VAL A 16 50.26 -1.57 -12.89
CA VAL A 16 50.37 -0.96 -11.56
C VAL A 16 50.12 -2.03 -10.50
N ASP A 17 51.18 -2.36 -9.77
CA ASP A 17 51.13 -3.13 -8.52
C ASP A 17 50.48 -2.29 -7.42
N LEU A 18 49.36 -2.76 -6.88
CA LEU A 18 48.51 -2.03 -5.92
C LEU A 18 49.17 -1.75 -4.56
N GLU A 19 50.35 -2.32 -4.27
CA GLU A 19 51.08 -2.09 -3.02
C GLU A 19 51.96 -0.82 -3.02
N LYS A 20 52.16 -0.16 -4.16
CA LYS A 20 53.06 1.02 -4.31
C LYS A 20 52.34 2.38 -4.46
N LEU A 21 51.14 2.52 -3.90
CA LEU A 21 50.32 3.72 -4.06
C LEU A 21 50.90 5.00 -3.40
N GLY A 22 51.96 4.89 -2.58
CA GLY A 22 52.53 6.01 -1.83
C GLY A 22 53.43 6.98 -2.63
N GLU A 23 53.82 6.64 -3.86
CA GLU A 23 54.83 7.42 -4.62
C GLU A 23 54.39 7.85 -6.05
N MET A 24 53.13 7.65 -6.45
CA MET A 24 52.65 8.10 -7.77
C MET A 24 51.84 9.40 -7.70
N VAL A 25 52.36 10.46 -8.32
CA VAL A 25 51.63 11.69 -8.59
C VAL A 25 50.68 11.44 -9.76
N VAL A 26 49.38 11.33 -9.48
CA VAL A 26 48.34 11.26 -10.51
C VAL A 26 48.09 12.68 -11.03
N CYS A 27 48.57 13.00 -12.23
CA CYS A 27 48.26 14.27 -12.89
C CYS A 27 46.82 14.22 -13.43
N LEU A 28 45.90 14.94 -12.78
CA LEU A 28 44.51 15.08 -13.23
C LEU A 28 44.47 16.09 -14.40
N SER A 29 44.02 15.66 -15.59
CA SER A 29 43.76 16.57 -16.71
C SER A 29 42.39 17.23 -16.53
N GLU A 30 42.36 18.47 -16.04
CA GLU A 30 41.17 19.29 -15.80
C GLU A 30 40.48 19.75 -17.11
N THR A 31 39.82 18.87 -17.84
CA THR A 31 38.89 19.31 -18.90
C THR A 31 37.49 18.80 -18.63
N ILE A 32 36.66 19.66 -18.01
CA ILE A 32 35.24 19.40 -17.67
C ILE A 32 34.40 19.19 -18.94
N TYR A 33 34.72 19.91 -20.02
CA TYR A 33 34.05 19.83 -21.31
C TYR A 33 35.05 19.99 -22.46
N ARG A 34 34.62 19.61 -23.67
CA ARG A 34 35.39 19.70 -24.91
C ARG A 34 34.71 20.62 -25.91
N SER A 35 35.48 21.38 -26.70
CA SER A 35 34.97 22.19 -27.82
C SER A 35 34.97 21.46 -29.17
N ASN A 36 35.89 20.53 -29.38
CA ASN A 36 36.08 19.87 -30.68
C ASN A 36 35.50 18.45 -30.61
N GLY A 37 34.50 18.13 -31.43
CA GLY A 37 33.75 16.87 -31.35
C GLY A 37 34.55 15.59 -31.63
N VAL A 38 33.85 14.48 -31.89
CA VAL A 38 34.43 13.15 -32.22
C VAL A 38 35.44 13.21 -33.38
N TRP A 39 35.34 14.23 -34.23
CA TRP A 39 36.11 14.36 -35.47
C TRP A 39 37.51 14.94 -35.31
N GLU A 40 37.83 15.59 -34.18
CA GLU A 40 39.06 16.40 -34.05
C GLU A 40 39.91 16.14 -32.79
N GLY A 41 39.62 15.13 -31.97
CA GLY A 41 40.51 14.81 -30.84
C GLY A 41 40.30 13.42 -30.21
N PRO A 42 41.03 13.08 -29.11
CA PRO A 42 40.94 11.78 -28.41
C PRO A 42 39.53 11.37 -27.96
N ASP A 43 39.39 10.13 -27.50
CA ASP A 43 38.13 9.42 -27.22
C ASP A 43 37.02 10.29 -26.61
N PRO A 44 35.74 10.13 -27.04
CA PRO A 44 34.62 10.96 -26.57
C PRO A 44 34.28 10.76 -25.08
N LEU A 45 34.84 9.71 -24.46
CA LEU A 45 34.66 9.37 -23.04
C LEU A 45 35.80 9.89 -22.15
N THR A 46 36.72 10.67 -22.71
CA THR A 46 37.80 11.30 -21.93
C THR A 46 37.31 12.44 -21.02
N PRO A 47 36.33 13.30 -21.43
CA PRO A 47 35.79 14.33 -20.55
C PRO A 47 34.91 13.74 -19.44
N ILE A 48 34.92 14.40 -18.27
CA ILE A 48 34.26 13.92 -17.03
C ILE A 48 32.74 13.80 -17.19
N ILE A 49 32.07 14.80 -17.76
CA ILE A 49 30.60 14.83 -17.83
C ILE A 49 30.02 13.70 -18.72
N PRO A 50 30.45 13.49 -19.98
CA PRO A 50 29.96 12.38 -20.80
C PRO A 50 30.22 11.01 -20.19
N LEU A 51 31.38 10.83 -19.55
CA LEU A 51 31.72 9.58 -18.87
C LEU A 51 30.80 9.33 -17.67
N PHE A 52 30.56 10.36 -16.85
CA PHE A 52 29.64 10.25 -15.72
C PHE A 52 28.21 9.96 -16.16
N LEU A 53 27.70 10.61 -17.22
CA LEU A 53 26.40 10.28 -17.80
C LEU A 53 26.33 8.83 -18.30
N LEU A 54 27.40 8.34 -18.93
CA LEU A 54 27.50 6.94 -19.33
C LEU A 54 27.48 6.00 -18.12
N GLN A 55 28.19 6.33 -17.04
CA GLN A 55 28.19 5.55 -15.80
C GLN A 55 26.81 5.48 -15.15
N ILE A 56 26.07 6.60 -15.09
CA ILE A 56 24.67 6.62 -14.62
C ILE A 56 23.81 5.70 -15.49
N MET A 57 23.91 5.82 -16.81
CA MET A 57 23.15 5.00 -17.74
C MET A 57 23.44 3.51 -17.52
N VAL A 58 24.71 3.12 -17.39
CA VAL A 58 25.12 1.73 -17.15
C VAL A 58 24.63 1.23 -15.77
N ALA A 59 24.72 2.05 -14.73
CA ALA A 59 24.26 1.71 -13.38
C ALA A 59 22.75 1.44 -13.34
N ILE A 60 21.95 2.35 -13.90
CA ILE A 60 20.49 2.22 -13.95
C ILE A 60 20.10 1.04 -14.83
N PHE A 61 20.68 0.91 -16.02
CA PHE A 61 20.37 -0.18 -16.94
C PHE A 61 20.66 -1.55 -16.33
N ALA A 62 21.82 -1.70 -15.69
CA ALA A 62 22.19 -2.94 -15.00
C ALA A 62 21.24 -3.26 -13.83
N SER A 63 20.90 -2.26 -13.00
CA SER A 63 19.93 -2.43 -11.91
C SER A 63 18.56 -2.85 -12.42
N ARG A 64 18.02 -2.18 -13.46
CA ARG A 64 16.68 -2.46 -14.01
C ARG A 64 16.58 -3.83 -14.66
N ILE A 65 17.59 -4.26 -15.42
CA ILE A 65 17.64 -5.61 -15.97
C ILE A 65 17.59 -6.65 -14.85
N LEU A 66 18.37 -6.43 -13.81
CA LEU A 66 18.47 -7.38 -12.70
C LEU A 66 17.19 -7.40 -11.86
N HIS A 67 16.56 -6.25 -11.67
CA HIS A 67 15.25 -6.14 -11.05
C HIS A 67 14.18 -6.91 -11.85
N PHE A 68 14.17 -6.75 -13.19
CA PHE A 68 13.28 -7.51 -14.06
C PHE A 68 13.54 -9.03 -13.98
N ALA A 69 14.81 -9.45 -13.96
CA ALA A 69 15.18 -10.86 -13.82
C ALA A 69 14.83 -11.45 -12.44
N LEU A 70 14.85 -10.63 -11.39
CA LEU A 70 14.55 -11.04 -10.01
C LEU A 70 13.07 -10.90 -9.62
N LYS A 71 12.26 -10.20 -10.44
CA LYS A 71 10.80 -10.06 -10.28
C LYS A 71 10.07 -11.41 -10.03
N PRO A 72 10.32 -12.51 -10.78
CA PRO A 72 9.64 -13.78 -10.52
C PRO A 72 9.98 -14.40 -9.16
N PHE A 73 11.04 -13.96 -8.50
CA PHE A 73 11.46 -14.45 -7.18
C PHE A 73 10.97 -13.57 -6.03
N ASN A 74 10.14 -12.53 -6.28
CA ASN A 74 9.65 -11.57 -5.29
C ASN A 74 10.78 -10.96 -4.44
N GLN A 75 11.92 -10.67 -5.07
CA GLN A 75 13.06 -10.05 -4.39
C GLN A 75 12.89 -8.54 -4.33
N PRO A 76 13.26 -7.89 -3.21
CA PRO A 76 13.15 -6.44 -3.09
C PRO A 76 14.16 -5.74 -4.01
N PRO A 77 13.88 -4.49 -4.46
CA PRO A 77 14.75 -3.75 -5.39
C PRO A 77 16.21 -3.63 -4.92
N ILE A 78 16.43 -3.44 -3.62
CA ILE A 78 17.76 -3.34 -3.01
C ILE A 78 18.69 -4.51 -3.35
N VAL A 79 18.15 -5.73 -3.50
CA VAL A 79 18.93 -6.91 -3.88
C VAL A 79 19.46 -6.76 -5.31
N ALA A 80 18.64 -6.25 -6.21
CA ALA A 80 19.03 -5.99 -7.59
C ALA A 80 20.09 -4.88 -7.67
N ASP A 81 19.97 -3.82 -6.86
CA ASP A 81 20.95 -2.74 -6.87
C ASP A 81 22.32 -3.17 -6.34
N ILE A 82 22.35 -3.90 -5.21
CA ILE A 82 23.59 -4.43 -4.64
C ILE A 82 24.26 -5.41 -5.62
N LEU A 83 23.49 -6.33 -6.20
CA LEU A 83 24.02 -7.31 -7.13
C LEU A 83 24.49 -6.66 -8.44
N SER A 84 23.80 -5.61 -8.92
CA SER A 84 24.24 -4.77 -10.05
C SER A 84 25.60 -4.13 -9.78
N GLY A 85 25.78 -3.52 -8.60
CA GLY A 85 27.07 -2.97 -8.20
C GLY A 85 28.17 -4.03 -8.15
N LEU A 86 27.91 -5.19 -7.55
CA LEU A 86 28.89 -6.28 -7.47
C LEU A 86 29.27 -6.84 -8.85
N LEU A 87 28.31 -6.90 -9.78
CA LEU A 87 28.53 -7.33 -11.16
C LEU A 87 29.38 -6.32 -11.93
N LEU A 88 29.08 -5.02 -11.82
CA LEU A 88 29.84 -3.94 -12.47
C LEU A 88 31.22 -3.74 -11.85
N GLY A 89 31.39 -4.13 -10.59
CA GLY A 89 32.65 -4.08 -9.84
C GLY A 89 33.76 -5.00 -10.35
N PRO A 90 34.95 -4.97 -9.71
CA PRO A 90 36.10 -5.82 -10.07
C PRO A 90 35.81 -7.32 -9.91
N SER A 91 34.73 -7.66 -9.21
CA SER A 91 34.32 -9.03 -8.94
C SER A 91 33.85 -9.79 -10.18
N VAL A 92 33.25 -9.13 -11.19
CA VAL A 92 32.77 -9.77 -12.43
C VAL A 92 33.18 -9.00 -13.70
N PHE A 93 32.50 -7.91 -14.07
CA PHE A 93 32.78 -7.19 -15.31
C PHE A 93 34.06 -6.37 -15.24
N GLY A 94 34.41 -5.84 -14.05
CA GLY A 94 35.67 -5.14 -13.83
C GLY A 94 36.92 -6.02 -14.00
N ARG A 95 36.76 -7.36 -14.20
CA ARG A 95 37.85 -8.26 -14.61
C ARG A 95 38.32 -8.02 -16.04
N ILE A 96 37.44 -7.49 -16.89
CA ILE A 96 37.77 -7.17 -18.27
C ILE A 96 38.48 -5.81 -18.24
N ASP A 97 39.80 -5.79 -18.39
CA ASP A 97 40.60 -4.56 -18.29
C ASP A 97 40.16 -3.46 -19.25
N ARG A 98 39.59 -3.84 -20.40
CA ARG A 98 39.02 -2.88 -21.35
C ARG A 98 37.76 -2.22 -20.80
N PHE A 99 36.86 -3.00 -20.21
CA PHE A 99 35.63 -2.49 -19.60
C PHE A 99 35.95 -1.55 -18.43
N ARG A 100 36.81 -1.99 -17.50
CA ARG A 100 37.24 -1.19 -16.35
C ARG A 100 37.87 0.13 -16.78
N ARG A 101 38.83 0.11 -17.71
CA ARG A 101 39.52 1.34 -18.17
C ARG A 101 38.62 2.30 -18.94
N VAL A 102 37.61 1.81 -19.65
CA VAL A 102 36.71 2.65 -20.46
C VAL A 102 35.58 3.23 -19.61
N ILE A 103 34.94 2.43 -18.76
CA ILE A 103 33.73 2.84 -18.04
C ILE A 103 34.04 3.35 -16.62
N PHE A 104 34.98 2.74 -15.91
CA PHE A 104 35.34 3.10 -14.54
C PHE A 104 36.86 3.37 -14.41
N PRO A 105 37.39 4.39 -15.10
CA PRO A 105 38.79 4.75 -14.96
C PRO A 105 39.04 5.39 -13.58
N ASN A 106 40.25 5.16 -13.04
CA ASN A 106 40.63 5.60 -11.70
C ASN A 106 40.48 7.11 -11.49
N TYR A 107 40.71 7.93 -12.52
CA TYR A 107 40.62 9.40 -12.42
C TYR A 107 39.19 9.92 -12.22
N ASN A 108 38.15 9.15 -12.58
CA ASN A 108 36.76 9.56 -12.44
C ASN A 108 36.08 8.96 -11.18
N PHE A 109 36.82 8.16 -10.40
CA PHE A 109 36.28 7.52 -9.21
C PHE A 109 35.85 8.53 -8.15
N GLU A 110 36.59 9.63 -7.98
CA GLU A 110 36.28 10.71 -7.04
C GLU A 110 34.96 11.42 -7.37
N VAL A 111 34.63 11.58 -8.66
CA VAL A 111 33.38 12.21 -9.12
C VAL A 111 32.18 11.31 -8.86
N ILE A 112 32.28 10.01 -9.17
CA ILE A 112 31.18 9.07 -8.93
C ILE A 112 30.97 8.82 -7.42
N GLU A 113 32.05 8.82 -6.63
CA GLU A 113 32.01 8.69 -5.18
C GLU A 113 31.37 9.90 -4.50
N THR A 114 31.75 11.12 -4.88
CA THR A 114 31.12 12.34 -4.37
C THR A 114 29.63 12.40 -4.69
N MET A 115 29.22 12.00 -5.91
CA MET A 115 27.80 11.88 -6.24
C MET A 115 27.09 10.81 -5.42
N ALA A 116 27.72 9.65 -5.18
CA ALA A 116 27.15 8.59 -4.35
C ALA A 116 26.89 9.07 -2.91
N HIS A 117 27.81 9.83 -2.31
CA HIS A 117 27.58 10.41 -0.99
C HIS A 117 26.51 11.51 -1.00
N PHE A 118 26.41 12.29 -2.07
CA PHE A 118 25.30 13.23 -2.25
C PHE A 118 23.94 12.50 -2.32
N ALA A 119 23.87 11.38 -3.04
CA ALA A 119 22.70 10.51 -3.08
C ALA A 119 22.33 9.99 -1.69
N LEU A 120 23.31 9.56 -0.90
CA LEU A 120 23.10 9.11 0.48
C LEU A 120 22.55 10.21 1.39
N VAL A 121 23.03 11.45 1.26
CA VAL A 121 22.53 12.59 2.03
C VAL A 121 21.05 12.83 1.73
N LEU A 122 20.65 12.83 0.45
CA LEU A 122 19.24 12.97 0.06
C LEU A 122 18.39 11.77 0.49
N TYR A 123 18.92 10.55 0.36
CA TYR A 123 18.23 9.35 0.81
C TYR A 123 18.01 9.35 2.32
N ALA A 124 18.99 9.78 3.10
CA ALA A 124 18.89 9.89 4.55
C ALA A 124 17.88 10.95 4.98
N PHE A 125 17.79 12.06 4.24
CA PHE A 125 16.73 13.04 4.44
C PHE A 125 15.34 12.43 4.23
N ILE A 126 15.13 11.71 3.12
CA ILE A 126 13.87 10.97 2.84
C ILE A 126 13.58 9.96 3.96
N ALA A 127 14.57 9.18 4.38
CA ALA A 127 14.42 8.23 5.47
C ALA A 127 14.07 8.91 6.80
N GLY A 128 14.57 10.13 7.03
CA GLY A 128 14.22 10.94 8.19
C GLY A 128 12.78 11.45 8.14
N ILE A 129 12.28 11.83 6.97
CA ILE A 129 10.87 12.23 6.78
C ILE A 129 9.94 11.05 7.07
N GLN A 130 10.17 9.91 6.41
CA GLN A 130 9.33 8.71 6.53
C GLN A 130 9.29 8.11 7.94
N MET A 131 10.20 8.53 8.83
CA MET A 131 10.35 7.96 10.15
C MET A 131 9.50 8.66 11.21
N GLU A 132 8.33 8.08 11.51
CA GLU A 132 7.48 8.57 12.59
C GLU A 132 7.91 8.07 13.97
N ILE A 133 8.33 8.99 14.86
CA ILE A 133 8.75 8.63 16.23
C ILE A 133 7.55 8.35 17.16
N LYS A 134 6.41 9.01 16.96
CA LYS A 134 5.25 8.91 17.89
C LYS A 134 4.67 7.49 17.98
N PRO A 135 4.46 6.74 16.88
CA PRO A 135 3.96 5.37 16.94
C PRO A 135 4.92 4.39 17.64
N LEU A 136 6.24 4.61 17.56
CA LEU A 136 7.27 3.73 18.17
C LEU A 136 7.05 3.50 19.67
N TRP A 137 6.59 4.52 20.38
CA TRP A 137 6.32 4.45 21.82
C TRP A 137 5.04 3.65 22.13
N LYS A 138 4.05 3.72 21.23
CA LYS A 138 2.76 3.02 21.33
C LYS A 138 2.81 1.57 20.83
N THR A 139 3.92 1.15 20.24
CA THR A 139 4.14 -0.23 19.76
C THR A 139 3.92 -1.27 20.87
N ALA A 140 3.39 -2.44 20.50
CA ALA A 140 3.18 -3.58 21.39
C ALA A 140 4.46 -3.97 22.14
N ALA A 141 4.31 -4.33 23.42
CA ALA A 141 5.44 -4.74 24.27
C ALA A 141 6.23 -5.92 23.67
N LYS A 142 5.55 -6.83 22.96
CA LYS A 142 6.18 -7.95 22.27
C LYS A 142 7.22 -7.50 21.24
N SER A 143 6.87 -6.55 20.38
CA SER A 143 7.78 -6.05 19.33
C SER A 143 8.98 -5.31 19.91
N LYS A 144 8.83 -4.62 21.06
CA LYS A 144 9.96 -3.97 21.75
C LYS A 144 10.97 -5.01 22.27
N VAL A 145 10.48 -6.10 22.89
CA VAL A 145 11.34 -7.18 23.38
C VAL A 145 12.09 -7.85 22.23
N VAL A 146 11.41 -8.11 21.11
CA VAL A 146 12.02 -8.66 19.89
C VAL A 146 13.08 -7.71 19.30
N ALA A 147 12.83 -6.41 19.27
CA ALA A 147 13.80 -5.42 18.78
C ALA A 147 15.07 -5.39 19.64
N VAL A 148 14.90 -5.34 20.96
CA VAL A 148 16.01 -5.32 21.92
C VAL A 148 16.82 -6.62 21.85
N SER A 149 16.17 -7.80 21.88
CA SER A 149 16.89 -9.06 21.74
C SER A 149 17.57 -9.18 20.37
N GLY A 150 16.87 -8.75 19.31
CA GLY A 150 17.33 -8.69 17.93
C GLY A 150 18.45 -7.67 17.66
N THR A 151 18.79 -6.86 18.66
CA THR A 151 19.97 -5.99 18.68
C THR A 151 21.10 -6.63 19.47
N ILE A 152 20.83 -7.08 20.71
CA ILE A 152 21.86 -7.59 21.63
C ILE A 152 22.56 -8.84 21.06
N PHE A 153 21.81 -9.85 20.65
CA PHE A 153 22.39 -11.11 20.18
C PHE A 153 23.20 -10.95 18.89
N PRO A 154 22.70 -10.27 17.83
CA PRO A 154 23.50 -10.03 16.63
C PRO A 154 24.70 -9.12 16.86
N PHE A 155 24.65 -8.19 17.84
CA PHE A 155 25.79 -7.36 18.19
C PHE A 155 26.96 -8.20 18.72
N PHE A 156 26.70 -9.12 19.64
CA PHE A 156 27.72 -10.06 20.13
C PHE A 156 28.19 -11.01 19.03
N ALA A 157 27.28 -11.52 18.20
CA ALA A 157 27.64 -12.37 17.07
C ALA A 157 28.54 -11.64 16.06
N GLY A 158 28.27 -10.36 15.77
CA GLY A 158 29.09 -9.56 14.86
C GLY A 158 30.44 -9.18 15.44
N THR A 159 30.52 -8.98 16.75
CA THR A 159 31.79 -8.82 17.47
C THR A 159 32.62 -10.10 17.36
N ALA A 160 32.02 -11.26 17.65
CA ALA A 160 32.69 -12.56 17.52
C ALA A 160 33.12 -12.84 16.07
N LEU A 161 32.28 -12.49 15.10
CA LEU A 161 32.56 -12.62 13.67
C LEU A 161 33.79 -11.80 13.26
N PHE A 162 33.90 -10.54 13.72
CA PHE A 162 35.03 -9.67 13.41
C PHE A 162 36.36 -10.26 13.88
N PHE A 163 36.41 -10.82 15.10
CA PHE A 163 37.60 -11.46 15.64
C PHE A 163 37.90 -12.84 15.03
N ALA A 164 36.89 -13.51 14.45
CA ALA A 164 37.06 -14.76 13.74
C ALA A 164 37.57 -14.59 12.29
N LEU A 165 37.44 -13.38 11.71
CA LEU A 165 37.92 -13.09 10.37
C LEU A 165 39.45 -12.94 10.35
N PRO A 166 40.17 -13.65 9.46
CA PRO A 166 41.61 -13.48 9.28
C PRO A 166 41.94 -12.05 8.80
N GLY A 167 43.04 -11.46 9.28
CA GLY A 167 43.54 -10.18 8.79
C GLY A 167 42.90 -8.92 9.41
N THR A 168 42.04 -9.06 10.42
CA THR A 168 41.42 -7.93 11.16
C THR A 168 42.19 -7.51 12.42
N THR A 169 43.37 -8.11 12.66
CA THR A 169 44.19 -7.93 13.87
C THR A 169 44.97 -6.61 13.85
N GLY A 170 44.28 -5.47 14.05
CA GLY A 170 44.97 -4.17 14.16
C GLY A 170 44.10 -2.94 14.38
N THR A 171 42.83 -2.96 13.99
CA THR A 171 41.95 -1.77 14.04
C THR A 171 41.05 -1.77 15.28
N ARG A 172 41.22 -0.77 16.16
CA ARG A 172 40.58 -0.72 17.49
C ARG A 172 39.04 -0.64 17.47
N ALA A 173 38.40 -0.29 16.35
CA ALA A 173 36.95 -0.04 16.27
C ALA A 173 36.19 -0.94 15.27
N GLY A 174 36.85 -1.85 14.54
CA GLY A 174 36.23 -2.56 13.41
C GLY A 174 35.12 -3.52 13.83
N PHE A 175 35.24 -4.08 15.03
CA PHE A 175 34.19 -4.92 15.62
C PHE A 175 32.87 -4.15 15.82
N ILE A 176 32.91 -2.83 16.05
CA ILE A 176 31.70 -2.01 16.22
C ILE A 176 30.92 -1.96 14.91
N TYR A 177 31.59 -1.68 13.79
CA TYR A 177 30.94 -1.64 12.48
C TYR A 177 30.35 -3.00 12.08
N CYS A 178 31.09 -4.10 12.29
CA CYS A 178 30.57 -5.45 12.04
C CYS A 178 29.39 -5.80 12.95
N ALA A 179 29.47 -5.47 14.25
CA ALA A 179 28.40 -5.71 15.21
C ALA A 179 27.14 -4.93 14.81
N VAL A 180 27.26 -3.63 14.59
CA VAL A 180 26.13 -2.76 14.21
C VAL A 180 25.53 -3.21 12.88
N ALA A 181 26.34 -3.53 11.87
CA ALA A 181 25.85 -4.02 10.57
C ALA A 181 25.02 -5.32 10.66
N LEU A 182 25.29 -6.21 11.63
CA LEU A 182 24.45 -7.39 11.86
C LEU A 182 23.16 -7.08 12.63
N THR A 183 23.10 -6.01 13.41
CA THR A 183 21.88 -5.60 14.11
C THR A 183 20.84 -4.96 13.19
N VAL A 184 21.25 -4.32 12.10
CA VAL A 184 20.35 -3.60 11.19
C VAL A 184 19.33 -4.55 10.56
N THR A 185 18.05 -4.18 10.66
CA THR A 185 16.93 -4.83 9.97
C THR A 185 16.22 -3.77 9.14
N GLY A 186 16.09 -3.97 7.82
CA GLY A 186 15.52 -3.00 6.89
C GLY A 186 14.00 -3.01 6.89
N PHE A 187 13.41 -1.99 7.51
CA PHE A 187 11.96 -1.81 7.52
C PHE A 187 11.35 -1.70 6.11
N PRO A 188 11.83 -0.81 5.19
CA PRO A 188 11.21 -0.65 3.88
C PRO A 188 11.25 -1.93 3.04
N ALA A 189 12.40 -2.61 3.03
CA ALA A 189 12.57 -3.88 2.33
C ALA A 189 11.71 -5.00 2.94
N LEU A 190 11.56 -5.04 4.26
CA LEU A 190 10.73 -6.03 4.95
C LEU A 190 9.25 -5.85 4.64
N VAL A 191 8.76 -4.60 4.62
CA VAL A 191 7.37 -4.30 4.23
C VAL A 191 7.12 -4.75 2.80
N GLY A 192 8.02 -4.43 1.85
CA GLY A 192 7.88 -4.87 0.46
C GLY A 192 7.84 -6.40 0.31
N ILE A 193 8.67 -7.14 1.04
CA ILE A 193 8.64 -8.62 1.04
C ILE A 193 7.32 -9.13 1.62
N LEU A 194 6.88 -8.61 2.77
CA LEU A 194 5.64 -9.06 3.43
C LEU A 194 4.39 -8.71 2.65
N ASP A 195 4.39 -7.58 1.95
CA ASP A 195 3.29 -7.14 1.09
C ASP A 195 3.18 -8.03 -0.15
N SER A 196 4.30 -8.30 -0.83
CA SER A 196 4.34 -9.23 -1.97
C SER A 196 3.86 -10.64 -1.63
N GLN A 197 3.98 -11.05 -0.37
CA GLN A 197 3.54 -12.34 0.14
C GLN A 197 2.20 -12.29 0.89
N LYS A 198 1.47 -11.16 0.86
CA LYS A 198 0.20 -10.96 1.58
C LYS A 198 0.25 -11.34 3.08
N ALA A 199 1.44 -11.23 3.69
CA ALA A 199 1.71 -11.63 5.07
C ALA A 199 1.83 -10.43 6.02
N LEU A 200 1.76 -9.19 5.51
CA LEU A 200 1.93 -7.95 6.26
C LEU A 200 0.99 -7.83 7.46
N HIS A 201 -0.27 -8.25 7.30
CA HIS A 201 -1.31 -8.16 8.34
C HIS A 201 -1.32 -9.35 9.31
N THR A 202 -0.44 -10.34 9.13
CA THR A 202 -0.33 -11.43 10.11
C THR A 202 0.28 -10.92 11.41
N GLU A 203 0.00 -11.59 12.54
CA GLU A 203 0.61 -11.21 13.82
C GLU A 203 2.15 -11.28 13.78
N VAL A 204 2.69 -12.27 13.06
CA VAL A 204 4.14 -12.40 12.80
C VAL A 204 4.67 -11.20 11.98
N GLY A 205 3.95 -10.82 10.91
CA GLY A 205 4.27 -9.66 10.08
C GLY A 205 4.24 -8.35 10.87
N LYS A 206 3.16 -8.08 11.61
CA LYS A 206 3.03 -6.89 12.46
C LYS A 206 4.16 -6.77 13.49
N ILE A 207 4.52 -7.87 14.16
CA ILE A 207 5.62 -7.89 15.14
C ILE A 207 6.96 -7.64 14.46
N ALA A 208 7.22 -8.29 13.31
CA ALA A 208 8.47 -8.14 12.57
C ALA A 208 8.65 -6.71 12.03
N VAL A 209 7.63 -6.14 11.39
CA VAL A 209 7.65 -4.75 10.89
C VAL A 209 7.84 -3.76 12.03
N SER A 210 7.05 -3.87 13.10
CA SER A 210 7.17 -2.97 14.24
C SER A 210 8.55 -3.05 14.91
N SER A 211 9.12 -4.26 15.00
CA SER A 211 10.49 -4.46 15.50
C SER A 211 11.54 -3.90 14.55
N ALA A 212 11.31 -3.98 13.24
CA ALA A 212 12.23 -3.45 12.23
C ALA A 212 12.31 -1.92 12.29
N ILE A 213 11.18 -1.20 12.45
CA ILE A 213 11.20 0.27 12.59
C ILE A 213 12.03 0.67 13.82
N ILE A 214 11.91 -0.04 14.95
CA ILE A 214 12.73 0.21 16.14
C ILE A 214 14.21 -0.06 15.86
N ASN A 215 14.54 -1.16 15.18
CA ASN A 215 15.93 -1.49 14.86
C ASN A 215 16.55 -0.51 13.84
N ASP A 216 15.78 -0.04 12.86
CA ASP A 216 16.22 0.94 11.87
C ASP A 216 16.48 2.29 12.56
N ALA A 217 15.60 2.72 13.47
CA ALA A 217 15.81 3.87 14.36
C ALA A 217 17.11 3.76 15.18
N LEU A 218 17.31 2.61 15.82
CA LEU A 218 18.52 2.34 16.62
C LEU A 218 19.77 2.30 15.76
N SER A 219 19.68 1.90 14.49
CA SER A 219 20.84 1.84 13.59
C SER A 219 21.45 3.21 13.31
N TRP A 220 20.64 4.26 13.20
CA TRP A 220 21.11 5.65 13.07
C TRP A 220 21.88 6.11 14.32
N PHE A 221 21.35 5.77 15.49
CA PHE A 221 22.02 6.05 16.76
C PHE A 221 23.36 5.29 16.86
N PHE A 222 23.38 4.00 16.52
CA PHE A 222 24.60 3.20 16.55
C PHE A 222 25.64 3.65 15.53
N LEU A 223 25.25 4.06 14.32
CA LEU A 223 26.18 4.60 13.33
C LEU A 223 26.81 5.91 13.83
N SER A 224 25.98 6.83 14.35
CA SER A 224 26.48 8.07 14.96
C SER A 224 27.49 7.78 16.07
N LEU A 225 27.17 6.83 16.95
CA LEU A 225 28.05 6.42 18.04
C LEU A 225 29.36 5.79 17.52
N ALA A 226 29.29 4.93 16.50
CA ALA A 226 30.45 4.28 15.89
C ALA A 226 31.41 5.31 15.29
N LEU A 227 30.89 6.31 14.57
CA LEU A 227 31.68 7.40 13.99
C LEU A 227 32.39 8.22 15.07
N MET A 228 31.66 8.64 16.12
CA MET A 228 32.24 9.42 17.22
C MET A 228 33.35 8.66 17.95
N ILE A 229 33.23 7.33 18.10
CA ILE A 229 34.25 6.48 18.72
C ILE A 229 35.46 6.31 17.79
N THR A 230 35.23 6.21 16.48
CA THR A 230 36.26 5.93 15.47
C THR A 230 37.18 7.13 15.23
N GLY A 231 36.66 8.35 15.33
CA GLY A 231 37.44 9.57 15.14
C GLY A 231 38.55 9.74 16.19
N SER A 232 38.37 10.67 17.13
CA SER A 232 39.35 10.89 18.20
C SER A 232 38.73 10.62 19.56
N SER A 233 39.34 9.72 20.34
CA SER A 233 38.87 9.36 21.69
C SER A 233 38.80 10.55 22.65
N SER A 234 39.61 11.59 22.41
CA SER A 234 39.58 12.84 23.17
C SER A 234 38.40 13.76 22.79
N ASN A 235 37.94 13.68 21.54
CA ASN A 235 36.86 14.53 21.01
C ASN A 235 35.48 13.87 21.13
N PHE A 236 35.41 12.56 21.37
CA PHE A 236 34.17 11.80 21.58
C PHE A 236 33.15 12.50 22.50
N PRO A 237 33.48 12.91 23.74
CA PRO A 237 32.49 13.52 24.63
C PRO A 237 32.00 14.87 24.08
N TRP A 238 32.85 15.59 23.35
CA TRP A 238 32.49 16.85 22.73
C TRP A 238 31.60 16.70 21.50
N ALA A 239 31.91 15.73 20.63
CA ALA A 239 31.05 15.38 19.51
C ALA A 239 29.65 14.95 20.00
N LEU A 240 29.58 14.14 21.06
CA LEU A 240 28.31 13.70 21.64
C LEU A 240 27.48 14.87 22.19
N ILE A 241 28.11 15.76 22.96
CA ILE A 241 27.42 16.93 23.53
C ILE A 241 26.97 17.90 22.42
N CYS A 242 27.82 18.19 21.43
CA CYS A 242 27.47 19.05 20.31
C CYS A 242 26.32 18.47 19.47
N THR A 243 26.34 17.15 19.24
CA THR A 243 25.24 16.43 18.55
C THR A 243 23.94 16.55 19.35
N ALA A 244 23.97 16.36 20.67
CA ALA A 244 22.78 16.52 21.53
C ALA A 244 22.25 17.96 21.55
N VAL A 245 23.15 18.95 21.59
CA VAL A 245 22.80 20.38 21.48
C VAL A 245 22.16 20.66 20.12
N TYR A 246 22.72 20.14 19.04
CA TYR A 246 22.16 20.28 17.69
C TYR A 246 20.76 19.69 17.56
N VAL A 247 20.54 18.45 18.04
CA VAL A 247 19.22 17.82 18.06
C VAL A 247 18.22 18.65 18.87
N THR A 248 18.64 19.15 20.04
CA THR A 248 17.80 20.01 20.88
C THR A 248 17.46 21.31 20.17
N PHE A 249 18.43 21.92 19.48
CA PHE A 249 18.24 23.12 18.68
C PHE A 249 17.24 22.89 17.54
N CYS A 250 17.38 21.78 16.81
CA CYS A 250 16.45 21.44 15.72
C CYS A 250 15.01 21.26 16.23
N VAL A 251 14.82 20.60 17.37
CA VAL A 251 13.50 20.38 17.95
C VAL A 251 12.85 21.67 18.48
N HIS A 252 13.63 22.57 19.09
CA HIS A 252 13.09 23.77 19.75
C HIS A 252 13.06 25.03 18.87
N TYR A 253 13.91 25.13 17.84
CA TYR A 253 14.01 26.33 17.01
C TYR A 253 13.67 26.05 15.54
N VAL A 254 14.24 24.99 14.95
CA VAL A 254 14.00 24.68 13.53
C VAL A 254 12.58 24.21 13.31
N ARG A 255 12.09 23.26 14.13
CA ARG A 255 10.71 22.74 14.03
C ARG A 255 9.67 23.85 14.16
N PRO A 256 9.63 24.67 15.23
CA PRO A 256 8.60 25.71 15.34
C PRO A 256 8.77 26.82 14.31
N GLY A 257 10.00 27.06 13.84
CA GLY A 257 10.27 27.96 12.71
C GLY A 257 9.59 27.48 11.43
N LEU A 258 9.72 26.18 11.11
CA LEU A 258 9.02 25.58 9.97
C LEU A 258 7.49 25.63 10.15
N GLU A 259 6.98 25.27 11.32
CA GLU A 259 5.53 25.35 11.63
C GLU A 259 4.99 26.79 11.45
N TRP A 260 5.74 27.81 11.86
CA TRP A 260 5.38 29.22 11.69
C TRP A 260 5.39 29.67 10.23
N VAL A 261 6.37 29.23 9.44
CA VAL A 261 6.43 29.53 8.00
C VAL A 261 5.26 28.87 7.26
N ILE A 262 4.95 27.61 7.58
CA ILE A 262 3.86 26.85 6.97
C ILE A 262 2.49 27.44 7.37
N GLY A 263 2.30 27.80 8.64
CA GLY A 263 1.04 28.35 9.17
C GLY A 263 0.66 29.74 8.65
N LYS A 264 1.52 30.41 7.89
CA LYS A 264 1.23 31.70 7.23
C LYS A 264 0.54 31.57 5.88
N LYS A 265 0.32 30.35 5.41
CA LYS A 265 -0.23 30.09 4.09
C LYS A 265 -1.76 29.90 4.13
N PRO A 266 -2.54 30.47 3.20
CA PRO A 266 -3.96 30.17 3.08
C PRO A 266 -4.18 28.72 2.61
N GLU A 267 -5.13 28.03 3.22
CA GLU A 267 -5.53 26.65 2.89
C GLU A 267 -5.93 26.57 1.39
N GLY A 268 -5.37 25.60 0.66
CA GLY A 268 -5.74 25.31 -0.75
C GLY A 268 -4.72 25.68 -1.84
N GLN A 269 -3.61 26.35 -1.53
CA GLN A 269 -2.50 26.52 -2.49
C GLN A 269 -1.43 25.43 -2.27
N GLY A 270 -1.11 24.65 -3.31
CA GLY A 270 0.00 23.68 -3.30
C GLY A 270 1.35 24.32 -2.95
N TYR A 271 2.32 23.54 -2.45
CA TYR A 271 3.63 24.06 -2.06
C TYR A 271 4.39 24.61 -3.28
N SER A 272 4.75 25.89 -3.25
CA SER A 272 5.55 26.49 -4.32
C SER A 272 6.97 25.90 -4.31
N GLU A 273 7.59 25.82 -5.49
CA GLU A 273 8.98 25.33 -5.69
C GLU A 273 10.00 25.98 -4.73
N PHE A 274 9.75 27.24 -4.35
CA PHE A 274 10.55 27.96 -3.37
C PHE A 274 10.68 27.22 -2.02
N TYR A 275 9.61 26.63 -1.49
CA TYR A 275 9.65 25.92 -0.20
C TYR A 275 10.50 24.66 -0.29
N ILE A 276 10.36 23.90 -1.38
CA ILE A 276 11.14 22.68 -1.61
C ILE A 276 12.63 23.04 -1.75
N SER A 277 12.94 24.12 -2.47
CA SER A 277 14.31 24.62 -2.58
C SER A 277 14.89 25.06 -1.24
N ALA A 278 14.11 25.73 -0.39
CA ALA A 278 14.52 26.14 0.94
C ALA A 278 14.77 24.94 1.87
N VAL A 279 13.93 23.90 1.77
CA VAL A 279 14.11 22.63 2.49
C VAL A 279 15.41 21.95 2.07
N LEU A 280 15.70 21.85 0.77
CA LEU A 280 16.96 21.27 0.27
C LEU A 280 18.19 22.05 0.73
N VAL A 281 18.12 23.39 0.76
CA VAL A 281 19.17 24.22 1.37
C VAL A 281 19.31 23.92 2.87
N GLY A 282 18.20 23.73 3.58
CA GLY A 282 18.18 23.28 4.97
C GLY A 282 18.87 21.94 5.19
N VAL A 283 18.62 20.96 4.31
CA VAL A 283 19.30 19.65 4.32
C VAL A 283 20.80 19.81 4.16
N ALA A 284 21.24 20.61 3.18
CA ALA A 284 22.66 20.87 2.95
C ALA A 284 23.33 21.56 4.15
N MET A 285 22.69 22.60 4.71
CA MET A 285 23.19 23.28 5.91
C MET A 285 23.28 22.33 7.11
N SER A 286 22.28 21.47 7.30
CA SER A 286 22.26 20.47 8.37
C SER A 286 23.40 19.45 8.22
N GLY A 287 23.65 19.00 6.98
CA GLY A 287 24.79 18.13 6.66
C GLY A 287 26.12 18.79 7.00
N CYS A 288 26.35 20.04 6.56
CA CYS A 288 27.57 20.79 6.88
C CYS A 288 27.74 21.02 8.39
N ALA A 289 26.65 21.29 9.13
CA ALA A 289 26.70 21.47 10.57
C ALA A 289 27.15 20.18 11.28
N MET A 290 26.63 19.02 10.85
CA MET A 290 27.01 17.73 11.43
C MET A 290 28.43 17.30 11.07
N ASP A 291 28.88 17.60 9.85
CA ASP A 291 30.27 17.42 9.43
C ASP A 291 31.23 18.23 10.31
N ALA A 292 30.90 19.50 10.56
CA ALA A 292 31.67 20.38 11.44
C ALA A 292 31.71 19.90 12.90
N ILE A 293 30.70 19.17 13.37
CA ILE A 293 30.67 18.55 14.71
C ILE A 293 31.60 17.31 14.78
N GLY A 294 32.04 16.78 13.64
CA GLY A 294 32.84 15.55 13.54
C GLY A 294 31.98 14.29 13.40
N THR A 295 30.79 14.42 12.83
CA THR A 295 29.91 13.30 12.46
C THR A 295 29.68 13.31 10.94
N HIS A 296 29.05 12.28 10.39
CA HIS A 296 28.86 12.19 8.93
C HIS A 296 27.71 13.12 8.44
N PRO A 297 27.84 13.82 7.29
CA PRO A 297 26.80 14.74 6.77
C PRO A 297 25.40 14.13 6.64
N MET A 298 25.35 12.83 6.31
CA MET A 298 24.11 12.05 6.23
C MET A 298 23.28 12.07 7.53
N ILE A 299 23.93 12.08 8.71
CA ILE A 299 23.24 12.16 10.01
C ILE A 299 22.52 13.51 10.14
N GLY A 300 23.13 14.59 9.66
CA GLY A 300 22.51 15.91 9.62
C GLY A 300 21.26 15.91 8.75
N ALA A 301 21.34 15.37 7.55
CA ALA A 301 20.20 15.27 6.64
C ALA A 301 19.04 14.46 7.24
N PHE A 302 19.34 13.31 7.85
CA PHE A 302 18.36 12.48 8.55
C PHE A 302 17.67 13.24 9.71
N LEU A 303 18.44 13.92 10.55
CA LEU A 303 17.88 14.70 11.67
C LEU A 303 17.03 15.88 11.18
N PHE A 304 17.38 16.50 10.06
CA PHE A 304 16.56 17.55 9.46
C PHE A 304 15.24 17.00 8.92
N GLY A 305 15.25 15.79 8.32
CA GLY A 305 14.02 15.10 7.89
C GLY A 305 13.06 14.84 9.06
N LEU A 306 13.57 14.35 10.20
CA LEU A 306 12.77 14.09 11.42
C LEU A 306 12.09 15.34 12.02
N VAL A 307 12.57 16.53 11.66
CA VAL A 307 12.14 17.81 12.21
C VAL A 307 10.97 18.40 11.40
N ILE A 308 10.73 17.89 10.19
CA ILE A 308 9.62 18.34 9.33
C ILE A 308 8.27 17.99 10.02
N PRO A 309 7.39 18.97 10.27
CA PRO A 309 6.23 18.78 11.15
C PRO A 309 4.92 18.46 10.43
N ASP A 310 4.77 18.88 9.17
CA ASP A 310 3.50 18.86 8.43
C ASP A 310 3.42 17.69 7.45
N GLN A 311 2.34 16.91 7.55
CA GLN A 311 2.09 15.73 6.73
C GLN A 311 1.87 16.10 5.26
N VAL A 312 1.28 17.27 4.98
CA VAL A 312 1.04 17.70 3.59
C VAL A 312 2.37 18.07 2.91
N LEU A 313 3.26 18.78 3.62
CA LEU A 313 4.60 19.09 3.12
C LEU A 313 5.45 17.82 2.95
N GLU A 314 5.37 16.89 3.91
CA GLU A 314 6.03 15.58 3.82
C GLU A 314 5.65 14.84 2.54
N ASN A 315 4.36 14.67 2.28
CA ASN A 315 3.88 13.93 1.10
C ASN A 315 4.32 14.61 -0.21
N GLU A 316 4.22 15.93 -0.32
CA GLU A 316 4.65 16.66 -1.51
C GLU A 316 6.16 16.52 -1.77
N ILE A 317 6.98 16.54 -0.72
CA ILE A 317 8.43 16.35 -0.84
C ILE A 317 8.74 14.92 -1.29
N LEU A 318 8.08 13.92 -0.69
CA LEU A 318 8.27 12.51 -1.05
C LEU A 318 7.87 12.26 -2.50
N ASP A 319 6.70 12.74 -2.94
CA ASP A 319 6.21 12.55 -4.31
C ASP A 319 7.15 13.14 -5.37
N ARG A 320 7.88 14.21 -5.05
CA ARG A 320 8.83 14.83 -6.00
C ARG A 320 10.26 14.30 -5.93
N LEU A 321 10.76 13.97 -4.72
CA LEU A 321 12.17 13.61 -4.53
C LEU A 321 12.40 12.11 -4.46
N GLU A 322 11.48 11.31 -3.91
CA GLU A 322 11.74 9.91 -3.60
C GLU A 322 12.06 9.10 -4.86
N ASP A 323 11.23 9.20 -5.89
CA ASP A 323 11.41 8.46 -7.15
C ASP A 323 12.70 8.86 -7.88
N TRP A 324 13.07 10.15 -7.80
CA TRP A 324 14.29 10.65 -8.41
C TRP A 324 15.54 10.17 -7.66
N VAL A 325 15.54 10.26 -6.32
CA VAL A 325 16.67 9.84 -5.48
C VAL A 325 16.84 8.32 -5.54
N THR A 326 15.78 7.55 -5.31
CA THR A 326 15.84 6.08 -5.28
C THR A 326 16.01 5.47 -6.67
N GLY A 327 15.42 6.08 -7.70
CA GLY A 327 15.41 5.54 -9.06
C GLY A 327 16.64 5.86 -9.89
N ILE A 328 17.29 7.01 -9.66
CA ILE A 328 18.42 7.50 -10.47
C ILE A 328 19.71 7.61 -9.65
N LEU A 329 19.66 8.21 -8.46
CA LEU A 329 20.86 8.53 -7.68
C LEU A 329 21.37 7.33 -6.87
N MET A 330 20.49 6.58 -6.21
CA MET A 330 20.87 5.43 -5.37
C MET A 330 21.58 4.29 -6.13
N PRO A 331 21.25 3.95 -7.38
CA PRO A 331 22.02 2.98 -8.15
C PRO A 331 23.51 3.32 -8.25
N ILE A 332 23.86 4.61 -8.29
CA ILE A 332 25.25 5.08 -8.32
C ILE A 332 25.97 4.69 -7.01
N PHE A 333 25.32 4.90 -5.86
CA PHE A 333 25.85 4.50 -4.56
C PHE A 333 26.14 3.00 -4.49
N TYR A 334 25.21 2.16 -4.95
CA TYR A 334 25.44 0.71 -4.96
C TYR A 334 26.54 0.28 -5.92
N VAL A 335 26.72 0.98 -7.05
CA VAL A 335 27.87 0.77 -7.94
C VAL A 335 29.18 1.13 -7.24
N VAL A 336 29.26 2.22 -6.48
CA VAL A 336 30.45 2.57 -5.69
C VAL A 336 30.74 1.50 -4.64
N CYS A 337 29.74 1.02 -3.89
CA CYS A 337 29.91 -0.09 -2.96
C CYS A 337 30.41 -1.37 -3.66
N GLY A 338 29.88 -1.65 -4.85
CA GLY A 338 30.28 -2.80 -5.67
C GLY A 338 31.69 -2.71 -6.25
N LEU A 339 32.12 -1.51 -6.66
CA LEU A 339 33.49 -1.24 -7.13
C LEU A 339 34.52 -1.41 -6.01
N ARG A 340 34.14 -1.08 -4.76
CA ARG A 340 34.95 -1.31 -3.56
C ARG A 340 34.97 -2.78 -3.10
N ALA A 341 33.97 -3.58 -3.49
CA ALA A 341 33.87 -5.00 -3.14
C ALA A 341 34.66 -5.90 -4.11
N ASN A 342 35.60 -6.69 -3.59
CA ASN A 342 36.44 -7.57 -4.39
C ASN A 342 36.43 -9.01 -3.87
N VAL A 343 35.63 -9.87 -4.53
CA VAL A 343 35.48 -11.28 -4.16
C VAL A 343 36.79 -12.07 -4.30
N ARG A 344 37.73 -11.62 -5.15
CA ARG A 344 39.01 -12.32 -5.32
C ARG A 344 39.86 -12.31 -4.06
N VAL A 345 39.77 -11.24 -3.26
CA VAL A 345 40.49 -11.10 -1.98
C VAL A 345 40.08 -12.21 -1.00
N ILE A 346 38.83 -12.71 -1.09
CA ILE A 346 38.35 -13.82 -0.26
C ILE A 346 39.04 -15.12 -0.65
N THR A 347 39.16 -15.41 -1.95
CA THR A 347 39.79 -16.63 -2.48
C THR A 347 41.30 -16.63 -2.24
N ASP A 348 41.96 -15.50 -2.50
CA ASP A 348 43.41 -15.36 -2.39
C ASP A 348 43.87 -15.25 -0.91
N GLY A 349 43.02 -14.71 -0.03
CA GLY A 349 43.30 -14.53 1.41
C GLY A 349 43.15 -15.78 2.29
N GLY A 350 43.04 -16.98 1.70
CA GLY A 350 42.97 -18.26 2.45
C GLY A 350 41.64 -18.54 3.16
N THR A 351 40.69 -17.59 3.17
CA THR A 351 39.30 -17.81 3.62
C THR A 351 38.53 -18.57 2.55
N GLY A 352 38.53 -19.90 2.61
CA GLY A 352 37.76 -20.72 1.66
C GLY A 352 36.27 -20.35 1.66
N ILE A 353 35.60 -20.49 0.51
CA ILE A 353 34.16 -20.19 0.33
C ILE A 353 33.28 -20.85 1.40
N GLY A 354 33.65 -22.06 1.86
CA GLY A 354 32.97 -22.76 2.95
C GLY A 354 33.00 -22.01 4.28
N THR A 355 34.08 -21.30 4.60
CA THR A 355 34.15 -20.46 5.81
C THR A 355 33.17 -19.30 5.72
N VAL A 356 33.11 -18.61 4.58
CA VAL A 356 32.14 -17.53 4.34
C VAL A 356 30.70 -18.03 4.49
N LEU A 357 30.38 -19.20 3.94
CA LEU A 357 29.04 -19.78 4.08
C LEU A 357 28.68 -20.06 5.55
N VAL A 358 29.61 -20.61 6.33
CA VAL A 358 29.42 -20.86 7.78
C VAL A 358 29.19 -19.55 8.53
N LEU A 359 29.93 -18.49 8.20
CA LEU A 359 29.76 -17.17 8.81
C LEU A 359 28.38 -16.57 8.51
N ILE A 360 27.88 -16.72 7.27
CA ILE A 360 26.54 -16.28 6.89
C ILE A 360 25.49 -17.05 7.70
N LEU A 361 25.62 -18.37 7.80
CA LEU A 361 24.69 -19.19 8.58
C LEU A 361 24.67 -18.80 10.06
N LEU A 362 25.84 -18.49 10.64
CA LEU A 362 25.94 -18.03 12.02
C LEU A 362 25.28 -16.65 12.21
N ALA A 363 25.46 -15.73 11.25
CA ALA A 363 24.82 -14.42 11.25
C ALA A 363 23.28 -14.55 11.17
N CYS A 364 22.77 -15.42 10.28
CA CYS A 364 21.34 -15.73 10.20
C CYS A 364 20.81 -16.31 11.52
N ALA A 365 21.54 -17.27 12.09
CA ALA A 365 21.16 -17.95 13.32
C ALA A 365 21.07 -16.98 14.51
N ALA A 366 21.93 -15.96 14.59
CA ALA A 366 21.91 -14.98 15.66
C ALA A 366 20.56 -14.25 15.77
N LYS A 367 19.95 -13.87 14.63
CA LYS A 367 18.62 -13.24 14.60
C LYS A 367 17.50 -14.22 14.97
N VAL A 368 17.59 -15.47 14.53
CA VAL A 368 16.60 -16.51 14.89
C VAL A 368 16.65 -16.83 16.39
N VAL A 369 17.85 -16.98 16.95
CA VAL A 369 18.06 -17.20 18.39
C VAL A 369 17.56 -16.00 19.20
N ALA A 370 17.77 -14.77 18.72
CA ALA A 370 17.24 -13.58 19.36
C ALA A 370 15.70 -13.57 19.46
N ALA A 371 15.02 -13.99 18.39
CA ALA A 371 13.57 -14.09 18.37
C ALA A 371 13.05 -15.24 19.24
N LEU A 372 13.73 -16.39 19.25
CA LEU A 372 13.42 -17.50 20.15
C LEU A 372 13.56 -17.08 21.62
N PHE A 373 14.61 -16.34 21.97
CA PHE A 373 14.78 -15.80 23.32
C PHE A 373 13.66 -14.82 23.68
N ALA A 374 13.27 -13.93 22.75
CA ALA A 374 12.15 -13.02 22.96
C ALA A 374 10.82 -13.77 23.17
N SER A 375 10.64 -14.93 22.54
CA SER A 375 9.42 -15.74 22.69
C SER A 375 9.22 -16.24 24.12
N CYS A 376 10.31 -16.59 24.82
CA CYS A 376 10.28 -17.00 26.22
C CYS A 376 9.75 -15.89 27.14
N LEU A 377 9.97 -14.61 26.78
CA LEU A 377 9.56 -13.45 27.56
C LEU A 377 8.16 -12.93 27.17
N THR A 378 7.68 -13.25 25.96
CA THR A 378 6.48 -12.65 25.36
C THR A 378 5.34 -13.64 25.13
N GLY A 379 5.57 -14.94 25.40
CA GLY A 379 4.59 -16.00 25.23
C GLY A 379 4.28 -16.34 23.77
N MET A 380 5.15 -15.97 22.83
CA MET A 380 5.00 -16.32 21.41
C MET A 380 5.25 -17.82 21.22
N THR A 381 4.54 -18.44 20.27
CA THR A 381 4.82 -19.83 19.92
C THR A 381 6.18 -19.93 19.21
N THR A 382 6.83 -21.09 19.32
CA THR A 382 8.15 -21.31 18.68
C THR A 382 8.11 -21.10 17.17
N LYS A 383 7.01 -21.47 16.51
CA LYS A 383 6.80 -21.25 15.08
C LYS A 383 6.73 -19.77 14.72
N GLU A 384 5.99 -18.98 15.49
CA GLU A 384 5.91 -17.52 15.31
C GLU A 384 7.28 -16.87 15.55
N ALA A 385 8.01 -17.32 16.57
CA ALA A 385 9.33 -16.78 16.89
C ALA A 385 10.36 -17.05 15.78
N ILE A 386 10.38 -18.26 15.22
CA ILE A 386 11.25 -18.58 14.08
C ILE A 386 10.84 -17.74 12.86
N GLY A 387 9.53 -17.60 12.59
CA GLY A 387 9.03 -16.74 11.51
C GLY A 387 9.51 -15.29 11.64
N VAL A 388 9.36 -14.68 12.82
CA VAL A 388 9.88 -13.34 13.11
C VAL A 388 11.40 -13.28 12.97
N GLY A 389 12.12 -14.27 13.50
CA GLY A 389 13.59 -14.36 13.39
C GLY A 389 14.07 -14.39 11.95
N VAL A 390 13.42 -15.16 11.08
CA VAL A 390 13.72 -15.20 9.63
C VAL A 390 13.42 -13.83 8.99
N LEU A 391 12.25 -13.25 9.23
CA LEU A 391 11.86 -11.95 8.66
C LEU A 391 12.84 -10.82 9.03
N THR A 392 13.34 -10.82 10.27
CA THR A 392 14.27 -9.80 10.76
C THR A 392 15.70 -9.89 10.18
N ASN A 393 16.00 -10.88 9.34
CA ASN A 393 17.26 -10.95 8.58
C ASN A 393 17.27 -10.03 7.34
N THR A 394 16.12 -9.48 6.96
CA THR A 394 16.03 -8.50 5.86
C THR A 394 16.92 -7.29 6.17
N LYS A 395 17.89 -6.99 5.30
CA LYS A 395 18.81 -5.86 5.52
C LYS A 395 18.31 -4.55 4.90
N SER A 396 18.69 -3.45 5.53
CA SER A 396 18.41 -2.07 5.10
C SER A 396 19.53 -1.54 4.22
N VAL A 397 19.27 -0.45 3.48
CA VAL A 397 20.32 0.37 2.83
C VAL A 397 21.39 0.78 3.84
N MET A 398 20.97 1.04 5.08
CA MET A 398 21.83 1.43 6.18
C MET A 398 22.98 0.44 6.45
N VAL A 399 22.80 -0.86 6.15
CA VAL A 399 23.89 -1.83 6.30
C VAL A 399 25.06 -1.51 5.36
N MET A 400 24.76 -1.10 4.12
CA MET A 400 25.78 -0.78 3.13
C MET A 400 26.50 0.50 3.51
N VAL A 401 25.76 1.49 4.02
CA VAL A 401 26.33 2.74 4.52
C VAL A 401 27.31 2.49 5.68
N ILE A 402 26.91 1.69 6.69
CA ILE A 402 27.79 1.36 7.82
C ILE A 402 29.06 0.66 7.34
N LEU A 403 28.94 -0.29 6.41
CA LEU A 403 30.08 -1.04 5.89
C LEU A 403 31.01 -0.15 5.05
N GLU A 404 30.44 0.72 4.22
CA GLU A 404 31.17 1.64 3.34
C GLU A 404 31.96 2.65 4.17
N ILE A 405 31.33 3.34 5.11
CA ILE A 405 32.00 4.23 6.07
C ILE A 405 33.11 3.49 6.82
N GLY A 406 32.83 2.28 7.31
CA GLY A 406 33.83 1.48 8.02
C GLY A 406 35.05 1.13 7.15
N GLN A 407 34.87 1.00 5.84
CA GLN A 407 35.97 0.78 4.88
C GLN A 407 36.72 2.08 4.54
N VAL A 408 36.00 3.20 4.38
CA VAL A 408 36.60 4.53 4.13
C VAL A 408 37.49 4.97 5.29
N GLU A 409 37.01 4.79 6.52
CA GLU A 409 37.78 5.03 7.76
C GLU A 409 38.91 4.00 7.98
N GLN A 410 39.13 3.09 7.02
CA GLN A 410 40.13 2.02 7.04
C GLN A 410 40.05 1.09 8.26
N VAL A 411 38.90 1.06 8.93
CA VAL A 411 38.66 0.21 10.10
C VAL A 411 38.31 -1.21 9.67
N LEU A 412 37.62 -1.35 8.54
CA LEU A 412 37.32 -2.61 7.88
C LEU A 412 38.27 -2.85 6.70
N SER A 413 38.90 -4.03 6.68
CA SER A 413 39.67 -4.46 5.51
C SER A 413 38.74 -4.72 4.32
N THR A 414 39.27 -4.60 3.10
CA THR A 414 38.52 -4.92 1.86
C THR A 414 37.94 -6.33 1.89
N GLN A 415 38.63 -7.29 2.53
CA GLN A 415 38.13 -8.65 2.72
C GLN A 415 36.91 -8.68 3.64
N ALA A 416 36.97 -8.03 4.81
CA ALA A 416 35.85 -7.98 5.76
C ALA A 416 34.64 -7.25 5.17
N PHE A 417 34.86 -6.13 4.49
CA PHE A 417 33.84 -5.39 3.75
C PHE A 417 33.13 -6.30 2.72
N THR A 418 33.89 -6.96 1.86
CA THR A 418 33.34 -7.83 0.81
C THR A 418 32.55 -9.01 1.39
N ILE A 419 33.06 -9.66 2.45
CA ILE A 419 32.36 -10.75 3.13
C ILE A 419 31.02 -10.27 3.71
N MET A 420 31.01 -9.10 4.36
CA MET A 420 29.80 -8.54 4.98
C MET A 420 28.78 -8.08 3.94
N VAL A 421 29.22 -7.52 2.81
CA VAL A 421 28.36 -7.19 1.66
C VAL A 421 27.69 -8.44 1.10
N ILE A 422 28.45 -9.50 0.82
CA ILE A 422 27.88 -10.79 0.36
C ILE A 422 26.93 -11.37 1.41
N ALA A 423 27.32 -11.34 2.69
CA ALA A 423 26.48 -11.86 3.75
C ALA A 423 25.15 -11.12 3.83
N SER A 424 25.16 -9.79 3.73
CA SER A 424 23.93 -8.97 3.72
C SER A 424 23.01 -9.26 2.54
N LEU A 425 23.60 -9.49 1.36
CA LEU A 425 22.87 -9.87 0.15
C LEU A 425 22.21 -11.24 0.31
N VAL A 426 22.99 -12.26 0.72
CA VAL A 426 22.50 -13.63 0.88
C VAL A 426 21.45 -13.73 1.99
N MET A 427 21.67 -13.04 3.12
CA MET A 427 20.68 -12.96 4.21
C MET A 427 19.35 -12.44 3.70
N THR A 428 19.36 -11.33 2.95
CA THR A 428 18.15 -10.71 2.43
C THR A 428 17.46 -11.58 1.38
N MET A 429 18.23 -12.16 0.45
CA MET A 429 17.69 -13.07 -0.57
C MET A 429 17.05 -14.32 0.00
N ALA A 430 17.57 -14.82 1.12
CA ALA A 430 17.07 -16.01 1.80
C ALA A 430 15.72 -15.78 2.50
N VAL A 431 15.38 -14.54 2.88
CA VAL A 431 14.13 -14.25 3.59
C VAL A 431 12.92 -14.65 2.76
N THR A 432 12.78 -14.15 1.53
CA THR A 432 11.61 -14.40 0.66
C THR A 432 11.24 -15.89 0.49
N PRO A 433 12.16 -16.80 0.12
CA PRO A 433 11.81 -18.21 0.01
C PRO A 433 11.53 -18.86 1.37
N MET A 434 12.24 -18.46 2.44
CA MET A 434 12.01 -19.02 3.77
C MET A 434 10.65 -18.61 4.35
N THR A 435 10.23 -17.36 4.11
CA THR A 435 8.93 -16.86 4.57
C THR A 435 7.77 -17.52 3.83
N ALA A 436 7.91 -17.80 2.53
CA ALA A 436 6.93 -18.57 1.77
C ALA A 436 6.72 -19.99 2.33
N ILE A 437 7.77 -20.60 2.89
CA ILE A 437 7.70 -21.94 3.50
C ILE A 437 7.16 -21.88 4.95
N LEU A 438 7.65 -20.93 5.76
CA LEU A 438 7.33 -20.86 7.20
C LEU A 438 6.00 -20.17 7.49
N CYS A 439 5.64 -19.18 6.69
CA CYS A 439 4.40 -18.45 6.76
C CYS A 439 3.61 -18.76 5.48
N PRO A 440 3.03 -19.98 5.36
CA PRO A 440 2.08 -20.21 4.28
C PRO A 440 1.03 -19.10 4.42
N THR A 441 0.85 -18.31 3.35
CA THR A 441 -0.23 -17.33 3.21
C THR A 441 -1.42 -17.96 3.90
N GLN A 442 -1.89 -17.35 5.00
CA GLN A 442 -3.03 -17.89 5.71
C GLN A 442 -4.17 -17.88 4.70
N ASN A 443 -4.35 -19.00 4.00
CA ASN A 443 -5.62 -19.39 3.44
C ASN A 443 -6.50 -19.49 4.67
N MET A 444 -7.08 -18.35 5.05
CA MET A 444 -8.00 -18.24 6.17
C MET A 444 -9.01 -19.35 5.91
N VAL A 445 -8.93 -20.40 6.75
CA VAL A 445 -9.70 -21.61 6.56
C VAL A 445 -11.14 -21.16 6.35
N PRO A 446 -11.78 -21.47 5.20
CA PRO A 446 -13.12 -21.02 4.93
C PRO A 446 -14.01 -21.39 6.10
N TYR A 447 -14.44 -20.41 6.90
CA TYR A 447 -15.42 -20.70 7.94
C TYR A 447 -16.70 -21.11 7.23
N LYS A 448 -17.30 -22.20 7.71
CA LYS A 448 -18.29 -22.97 6.96
C LYS A 448 -19.64 -22.25 6.79
N ARG A 449 -19.82 -21.05 7.37
CA ARG A 449 -21.10 -20.35 7.52
C ARG A 449 -20.96 -18.89 7.09
N ARG A 450 -21.12 -18.65 5.78
CA ARG A 450 -20.89 -17.36 5.11
C ARG A 450 -22.19 -16.61 4.78
N THR A 451 -23.33 -17.26 4.99
CA THR A 451 -24.67 -16.72 4.78
C THR A 451 -25.44 -16.73 6.10
N ILE A 452 -26.39 -15.81 6.22
CA ILE A 452 -27.38 -15.70 7.31
C ILE A 452 -28.23 -16.97 7.36
N GLN A 453 -28.61 -17.53 6.21
CA GLN A 453 -29.38 -18.77 6.12
C GLN A 453 -28.68 -19.99 6.74
N MET A 454 -27.34 -20.02 6.75
CA MET A 454 -26.54 -21.12 7.31
C MET A 454 -26.21 -20.94 8.80
N ALA A 455 -26.70 -19.87 9.45
CA ALA A 455 -26.49 -19.61 10.87
C ALA A 455 -27.33 -20.56 11.73
N LYS A 456 -26.73 -21.12 12.79
CA LYS A 456 -27.48 -21.98 13.72
C LYS A 456 -28.29 -21.14 14.72
N PRO A 457 -29.47 -21.61 15.15
CA PRO A 457 -30.19 -20.98 16.26
C PRO A 457 -29.31 -21.01 17.52
N GLY A 458 -29.11 -19.85 18.15
CA GLY A 458 -28.20 -19.69 19.31
C GLY A 458 -26.78 -19.22 18.99
N GLU A 459 -26.37 -19.20 17.72
CA GLU A 459 -25.05 -18.70 17.33
C GLU A 459 -25.07 -17.16 17.17
N GLU A 460 -23.93 -16.52 17.44
CA GLU A 460 -23.78 -15.09 17.25
C GLU A 460 -23.82 -14.73 15.76
N LEU A 461 -24.70 -13.79 15.39
CA LEU A 461 -24.70 -13.21 14.05
C LEU A 461 -23.64 -12.11 14.00
N ARG A 462 -22.71 -12.19 13.05
CA ARG A 462 -21.62 -11.21 12.90
C ARG A 462 -21.91 -10.30 11.71
N ILE A 463 -22.17 -9.02 11.96
CA ILE A 463 -22.45 -8.02 10.92
C ILE A 463 -21.31 -7.00 10.90
N MET A 464 -20.74 -6.77 9.72
CA MET A 464 -19.75 -5.72 9.48
C MET A 464 -20.41 -4.60 8.70
N ALA A 465 -20.47 -3.38 9.24
CA ALA A 465 -21.06 -2.23 8.58
C ALA A 465 -19.99 -1.21 8.20
N CYS A 466 -19.92 -0.89 6.90
CA CYS A 466 -18.98 0.08 6.35
C CYS A 466 -19.56 1.50 6.45
N ILE A 467 -18.74 2.47 6.84
CA ILE A 467 -19.16 3.84 7.12
C ILE A 467 -18.18 4.80 6.44
N HIS A 468 -18.63 5.50 5.40
CA HIS A 468 -17.85 6.56 4.73
C HIS A 468 -17.95 7.92 5.43
N GLY A 469 -19.07 8.17 6.11
CA GLY A 469 -19.32 9.44 6.81
C GLY A 469 -20.36 9.32 7.93
N THR A 470 -20.51 10.38 8.71
CA THR A 470 -21.42 10.40 9.88
C THR A 470 -22.90 10.28 9.52
N GLY A 471 -23.29 10.67 8.30
CA GLY A 471 -24.67 10.54 7.80
C GLY A 471 -25.20 9.09 7.78
N ASN A 472 -24.32 8.13 7.49
CA ASN A 472 -24.71 6.72 7.35
C ASN A 472 -24.84 5.98 8.70
N VAL A 473 -24.29 6.56 9.77
CA VAL A 473 -24.21 5.91 11.08
C VAL A 473 -25.60 5.61 11.63
N ALA A 474 -26.50 6.57 11.53
CA ALA A 474 -27.81 6.46 12.17
C ALA A 474 -28.71 5.41 11.48
N GLY A 475 -28.64 5.30 10.14
CA GLY A 475 -29.30 4.21 9.39
C GLY A 475 -28.74 2.84 9.74
N VAL A 476 -27.42 2.71 9.85
CA VAL A 476 -26.77 1.45 10.27
C VAL A 476 -27.18 1.05 11.68
N ILE A 477 -27.20 1.99 12.63
CA ILE A 477 -27.62 1.69 14.01
C ILE A 477 -29.09 1.27 14.05
N SER A 478 -29.98 1.97 13.32
CA SER A 478 -31.40 1.56 13.22
C SER A 478 -31.53 0.14 12.66
N LEU A 479 -30.78 -0.19 11.61
CA LEU A 479 -30.75 -1.55 11.05
C LEU A 479 -30.28 -2.58 12.09
N LEU A 480 -29.20 -2.31 12.82
CA LEU A 480 -28.68 -3.23 13.85
C LEU A 480 -29.64 -3.39 15.04
N GLU A 481 -30.36 -2.32 15.43
CA GLU A 481 -31.40 -2.37 16.45
C GLU A 481 -32.60 -3.22 16.00
N THR A 482 -32.97 -3.15 14.71
CA THR A 482 -34.06 -3.96 14.15
C THR A 482 -33.71 -5.44 13.99
N SER A 483 -32.43 -5.82 13.95
CA SER A 483 -31.96 -7.22 13.85
C SER A 483 -32.28 -8.12 15.06
N ASN A 484 -33.01 -7.61 16.05
CA ASN A 484 -33.43 -8.28 17.28
C ASN A 484 -32.29 -8.99 18.05
N PRO A 485 -31.31 -8.24 18.59
CA PRO A 485 -30.28 -8.83 19.43
C PRO A 485 -30.88 -9.30 20.76
N THR A 486 -30.69 -10.57 21.10
CA THR A 486 -31.11 -11.13 22.39
C THR A 486 -30.04 -12.09 22.93
N LYS A 487 -30.11 -12.48 24.21
CA LYS A 487 -29.20 -13.50 24.77
C LYS A 487 -29.31 -14.86 24.07
N ALA A 488 -30.48 -15.18 23.52
CA ALA A 488 -30.70 -16.41 22.75
C ALA A 488 -30.24 -16.27 21.29
N SER A 489 -30.05 -15.05 20.79
CA SER A 489 -29.62 -14.73 19.44
C SER A 489 -28.63 -13.57 19.45
N PRO A 490 -27.40 -13.77 19.96
CA PRO A 490 -26.45 -12.68 20.13
C PRO A 490 -26.05 -12.05 18.79
N LEU A 491 -25.64 -10.78 18.84
CA LEU A 491 -25.21 -10.00 17.68
C LEU A 491 -23.83 -9.39 17.95
N ALA A 492 -22.88 -9.60 17.04
CA ALA A 492 -21.59 -8.92 17.03
C ALA A 492 -21.55 -7.94 15.87
N ALA A 493 -21.49 -6.64 16.17
CA ALA A 493 -21.48 -5.57 15.18
C ALA A 493 -20.09 -4.93 15.07
N TYR A 494 -19.53 -4.92 13.86
CA TYR A 494 -18.25 -4.31 13.54
C TYR A 494 -18.48 -3.06 12.68
N GLY A 495 -18.31 -1.86 13.24
CA GLY A 495 -18.39 -0.61 12.48
C GLY A 495 -17.04 -0.27 11.87
N VAL A 496 -16.92 -0.22 10.54
CA VAL A 496 -15.67 0.06 9.85
C VAL A 496 -15.76 1.41 9.17
N GLN A 497 -15.09 2.41 9.74
CA GLN A 497 -14.93 3.72 9.13
C GLN A 497 -13.89 3.62 8.01
N LEU A 498 -14.32 3.87 6.78
CA LEU A 498 -13.48 3.87 5.58
C LEU A 498 -13.02 5.31 5.33
N LEU A 499 -11.71 5.52 5.31
CA LEU A 499 -11.09 6.81 5.00
C LEU A 499 -10.16 6.64 3.80
N GLU A 500 -10.29 7.52 2.82
CA GLU A 500 -9.36 7.55 1.70
C GLU A 500 -7.97 8.01 2.18
N VAL A 501 -6.93 7.33 1.70
CA VAL A 501 -5.56 7.82 1.82
C VAL A 501 -5.18 8.53 0.53
N VAL A 502 -4.94 9.84 0.62
CA VAL A 502 -4.38 10.62 -0.47
C VAL A 502 -2.85 10.50 -0.41
N GLY A 503 -2.25 9.87 -1.43
CA GLY A 503 -0.79 9.66 -1.54
C GLY A 503 -0.34 8.21 -1.30
N ARG A 504 0.98 7.98 -1.20
CA ARG A 504 1.58 6.63 -1.06
C ARG A 504 1.60 6.08 0.38
N ALA A 505 0.82 6.63 1.31
CA ALA A 505 0.83 6.14 2.68
C ALA A 505 0.25 4.70 2.75
N PRO A 506 0.88 3.80 3.53
CA PRO A 506 0.47 2.40 3.59
C PRO A 506 -0.91 2.25 4.21
N ALA A 507 -1.68 1.28 3.72
CA ALA A 507 -3.00 0.98 4.26
C ALA A 507 -2.91 0.65 5.76
N MET A 508 -3.67 1.37 6.59
CA MET A 508 -3.63 1.26 8.04
C MET A 508 -4.98 0.84 8.61
N LEU A 509 -4.99 -0.19 9.44
CA LEU A 509 -6.16 -0.59 10.23
C LEU A 509 -5.96 -0.23 11.70
N VAL A 510 -6.76 0.70 12.21
CA VAL A 510 -6.80 1.08 13.62
C VAL A 510 -7.99 0.40 14.29
N VAL A 511 -7.72 -0.35 15.36
CA VAL A 511 -8.75 -1.00 16.16
C VAL A 511 -9.07 -0.12 17.36
N HIS A 512 -10.31 0.36 17.46
CA HIS A 512 -10.78 1.07 18.64
C HIS A 512 -11.42 0.07 19.61
N SER A 513 -10.92 0.03 20.84
CA SER A 513 -11.50 -0.80 21.90
C SER A 513 -12.74 -0.13 22.50
N SER A 514 -13.79 -0.92 22.78
CA SER A 514 -14.99 -0.48 23.51
C SER A 514 -14.60 0.28 24.79
N GLY A 515 -15.17 1.47 24.98
CA GLY A 515 -14.86 2.38 26.10
C GLY A 515 -13.73 3.39 25.88
N SER A 516 -13.06 3.41 24.73
CA SER A 516 -12.05 4.45 24.38
C SER A 516 -12.68 5.84 24.20
N GLY A 517 -13.91 5.92 23.67
CA GLY A 517 -14.63 7.18 23.43
C GLY A 517 -14.87 8.00 24.71
N ARG A 518 -15.07 7.34 25.85
CA ARG A 518 -15.23 8.00 27.15
C ARG A 518 -13.96 8.73 27.63
N ARG A 519 -12.77 8.29 27.22
CA ARG A 519 -11.51 8.97 27.56
C ARG A 519 -11.22 10.16 26.63
N ALA A 520 -11.69 10.11 25.38
CA ALA A 520 -11.59 11.23 24.45
C ALA A 520 -12.52 12.39 24.85
N ALA A 521 -13.76 12.09 25.26
CA ALA A 521 -14.73 13.11 25.70
C ALA A 521 -14.42 13.76 27.06
N ALA A 522 -13.66 13.07 27.94
CA ALA A 522 -13.25 13.60 29.25
C ALA A 522 -11.97 14.46 29.20
N GLY A 523 -11.25 14.48 28.07
CA GLY A 523 -10.13 15.37 27.83
C GLY A 523 -10.62 16.71 27.28
N GLY A 524 -10.45 17.79 28.05
CA GLY A 524 -10.90 19.14 27.70
C GLY A 524 -10.46 19.62 26.31
N HIS A 525 -11.26 20.54 25.76
CA HIS A 525 -11.16 21.14 24.43
C HIS A 525 -9.72 21.36 23.96
N LYS A 526 -9.23 20.46 23.11
CA LYS A 526 -8.17 20.75 22.13
C LYS A 526 -8.84 20.84 20.77
N ASN A 527 -8.31 21.68 19.88
CA ASN A 527 -8.74 21.75 18.48
C ASN A 527 -8.47 20.40 17.81
N LEU A 528 -9.44 19.50 17.89
CA LEU A 528 -9.45 18.19 17.24
C LEU A 528 -9.61 18.42 15.73
N THR A 529 -8.91 17.63 14.92
CA THR A 529 -9.15 17.63 13.47
C THR A 529 -10.58 17.13 13.20
N ASN A 530 -11.18 17.55 12.07
CA ASN A 530 -12.54 17.16 11.71
C ASN A 530 -12.71 15.62 11.69
N GLU A 531 -11.70 14.90 11.20
CA GLU A 531 -11.66 13.44 11.18
C GLU A 531 -11.74 12.81 12.58
N GLU A 532 -10.94 13.29 13.54
CA GLU A 532 -10.94 12.75 14.90
C GLU A 532 -12.28 12.97 15.61
N ALA A 533 -12.93 14.11 15.33
CA ALA A 533 -14.27 14.40 15.84
C ALA A 533 -15.32 13.45 15.25
N GLN A 534 -15.28 13.19 13.94
CA GLN A 534 -16.18 12.23 13.26
C GLN A 534 -15.98 10.81 13.77
N THR A 535 -14.73 10.34 13.90
CA THR A 535 -14.44 9.02 14.48
C THR A 535 -14.94 8.91 15.92
N GLY A 536 -14.78 9.97 16.72
CA GLY A 536 -15.31 10.03 18.08
C GLY A 536 -16.84 9.90 18.14
N GLN A 537 -17.55 10.55 17.22
CA GLN A 537 -19.01 10.44 17.10
C GLN A 537 -19.44 9.01 16.74
N ILE A 538 -18.78 8.37 15.77
CA ILE A 538 -19.07 6.99 15.36
C ILE A 538 -18.86 6.03 16.54
N ILE A 539 -17.72 6.14 17.25
CA ILE A 539 -17.45 5.32 18.44
C ILE A 539 -18.54 5.51 19.49
N SER A 540 -18.96 6.75 19.75
CA SER A 540 -20.00 7.03 20.73
C SER A 540 -21.35 6.44 20.34
N ALA A 541 -21.68 6.37 19.05
CA ALA A 541 -22.93 5.79 18.57
C ALA A 541 -22.97 4.26 18.79
N PHE A 542 -21.88 3.55 18.46
CA PHE A 542 -21.78 2.11 18.69
C PHE A 542 -21.71 1.76 20.19
N ASP A 543 -20.97 2.52 20.99
CA ASP A 543 -20.94 2.36 22.46
C ASP A 543 -22.35 2.54 23.06
N ASN A 544 -23.13 3.53 22.58
CA ASN A 544 -24.51 3.74 23.01
C ASN A 544 -25.45 2.59 22.60
N PHE A 545 -25.24 2.02 21.42
CA PHE A 545 -26.00 0.85 20.97
C PHE A 545 -25.74 -0.38 21.83
N GLU A 546 -24.47 -0.62 22.20
CA GLU A 546 -24.09 -1.71 23.12
C GLU A 546 -24.71 -1.54 24.52
N LEU A 547 -24.83 -0.31 25.00
CA LEU A 547 -25.44 -0.01 26.30
C LEU A 547 -26.97 -0.19 26.32
N ARG A 548 -27.64 0.02 25.17
CA ARG A 548 -29.10 -0.07 25.06
C ARG A 548 -29.62 -1.50 24.85
N SER A 549 -28.80 -2.37 24.28
CA SER A 549 -29.23 -3.69 23.81
C SER A 549 -28.54 -4.83 24.57
N GLU A 550 -29.32 -5.75 25.12
CA GLU A 550 -28.76 -6.94 25.78
C GLU A 550 -28.33 -8.01 24.74
N GLY A 551 -27.11 -8.54 24.88
CA GLY A 551 -26.59 -9.57 23.97
C GLY A 551 -25.92 -9.04 22.70
N VAL A 552 -25.51 -7.77 22.71
CA VAL A 552 -24.72 -7.14 21.65
C VAL A 552 -23.26 -7.02 22.07
N SER A 553 -22.34 -7.22 21.12
CA SER A 553 -20.95 -6.78 21.24
C SER A 553 -20.62 -5.87 20.08
N THR A 554 -19.99 -4.71 20.35
CA THR A 554 -19.62 -3.75 19.30
C THR A 554 -18.12 -3.53 19.25
N GLN A 555 -17.60 -3.30 18.05
CA GLN A 555 -16.22 -2.90 17.84
C GLN A 555 -16.12 -1.96 16.63
N VAL A 556 -15.53 -0.78 16.84
CA VAL A 556 -15.30 0.19 15.75
C VAL A 556 -13.85 0.08 15.27
N LEU A 557 -13.66 0.06 13.96
CA LEU A 557 -12.39 0.01 13.25
C LEU A 557 -12.29 1.22 12.33
N THR A 558 -11.09 1.76 12.16
CA THR A 558 -10.82 2.75 11.11
C THR A 558 -9.85 2.12 10.12
N ALA A 559 -10.27 2.00 8.86
CA ALA A 559 -9.45 1.53 7.75
C ALA A 559 -9.11 2.71 6.84
N LYS A 560 -7.81 2.99 6.72
CA LYS A 560 -7.27 4.03 5.83
C LYS A 560 -6.68 3.35 4.60
N SER A 561 -7.29 3.52 3.43
CA SER A 561 -6.90 2.84 2.19
C SER A 561 -7.23 3.69 0.96
N ALA A 562 -6.48 3.51 -0.14
CA ALA A 562 -6.85 4.11 -1.43
C ALA A 562 -8.10 3.41 -2.01
N PHE A 563 -8.95 4.13 -2.74
CA PHE A 563 -10.18 3.56 -3.32
C PHE A 563 -9.92 2.30 -4.17
N ALA A 564 -8.83 2.29 -4.94
CA ALA A 564 -8.45 1.16 -5.79
C ALA A 564 -8.19 -0.16 -5.04
N THR A 565 -7.87 -0.11 -3.73
CA THR A 565 -7.60 -1.30 -2.92
C THR A 565 -8.58 -1.47 -1.76
N MET A 566 -9.54 -0.53 -1.62
CA MET A 566 -10.47 -0.48 -0.49
C MET A 566 -11.39 -1.71 -0.45
N ALA A 567 -11.82 -2.21 -1.60
CA ALA A 567 -12.65 -3.42 -1.68
C ALA A 567 -11.91 -4.68 -1.20
N GLU A 568 -10.62 -4.84 -1.55
CA GLU A 568 -9.79 -5.95 -1.04
C GLU A 568 -9.65 -5.87 0.47
N ASP A 569 -9.48 -4.67 1.01
CA ASP A 569 -9.38 -4.43 2.45
C ASP A 569 -10.69 -4.72 3.19
N ILE A 570 -11.85 -4.28 2.67
CA ILE A 570 -13.18 -4.61 3.20
C ILE A 570 -13.36 -6.13 3.24
N CYS A 571 -13.07 -6.81 2.14
CA CYS A 571 -13.18 -8.27 2.06
C CYS A 571 -12.25 -8.96 3.06
N ARG A 572 -11.01 -8.49 3.20
CA ARG A 572 -10.03 -9.04 4.16
C ARG A 572 -10.51 -8.89 5.61
N ILE A 573 -11.00 -7.71 5.99
CA ILE A 573 -11.54 -7.46 7.34
C ILE A 573 -12.77 -8.34 7.57
N ALA A 574 -13.64 -8.52 6.58
CA ALA A 574 -14.80 -9.41 6.66
C ALA A 574 -14.38 -10.86 6.94
N VAL A 575 -13.30 -11.37 6.31
CA VAL A 575 -12.77 -12.71 6.64
C VAL A 575 -12.17 -12.76 8.04
N GLU A 576 -11.38 -11.76 8.44
CA GLU A 576 -10.74 -11.70 9.76
C GLU A 576 -11.78 -11.73 10.89
N LYS A 577 -12.86 -10.94 10.75
CA LYS A 577 -13.98 -10.91 11.71
C LYS A 577 -14.97 -12.05 11.52
N ARG A 578 -14.85 -12.82 10.44
CA ARG A 578 -15.79 -13.87 10.02
C ARG A 578 -17.22 -13.35 9.92
N ALA A 579 -17.38 -12.20 9.26
CA ALA A 579 -18.69 -11.58 9.08
C ALA A 579 -19.63 -12.50 8.30
N SER A 580 -20.88 -12.61 8.72
CA SER A 580 -21.93 -13.31 7.97
C SER A 580 -22.66 -12.39 7.00
N LEU A 581 -22.64 -11.08 7.29
CA LEU A 581 -23.21 -10.03 6.45
C LEU A 581 -22.27 -8.82 6.47
N VAL A 582 -21.92 -8.30 5.28
CA VAL A 582 -21.29 -6.97 5.12
C VAL A 582 -22.35 -5.99 4.67
N VAL A 583 -22.53 -4.89 5.39
CA VAL A 583 -23.44 -3.80 5.03
C VAL A 583 -22.62 -2.65 4.46
N LEU A 584 -22.92 -2.26 3.22
CA LEU A 584 -22.32 -1.14 2.51
C LEU A 584 -23.33 0.02 2.44
N PRO A 585 -22.89 1.27 2.57
CA PRO A 585 -23.74 2.40 2.27
C PRO A 585 -23.87 2.58 0.75
N PHE A 586 -25.02 3.09 0.32
CA PHE A 586 -25.23 3.46 -1.08
C PHE A 586 -24.36 4.66 -1.49
N HIS A 587 -23.89 4.67 -2.73
CA HIS A 587 -22.94 5.68 -3.24
C HIS A 587 -23.59 7.07 -3.43
N LYS A 588 -24.91 7.15 -3.63
CA LYS A 588 -25.68 8.40 -3.67
C LYS A 588 -26.33 8.65 -2.31
N GLN A 589 -26.10 9.83 -1.71
CA GLN A 589 -26.82 10.27 -0.52
C GLN A 589 -27.94 11.22 -0.94
N LEU A 590 -29.15 11.01 -0.44
CA LEU A 590 -30.24 11.98 -0.64
C LEU A 590 -30.13 13.06 0.44
N GLY A 591 -30.02 14.32 0.04
CA GLY A 591 -30.04 15.46 0.94
C GLY A 591 -31.41 15.64 1.61
N ASP A 592 -31.46 16.40 2.70
CA ASP A 592 -32.68 16.68 3.49
C ASP A 592 -33.84 17.30 2.68
N GLY A 593 -33.57 17.78 1.45
CA GLY A 593 -34.55 18.38 0.53
C GLY A 593 -35.06 17.45 -0.58
N GLY A 594 -34.64 16.18 -0.62
CA GLY A 594 -35.03 15.23 -1.68
C GLY A 594 -34.20 15.31 -2.96
N ASP A 595 -33.27 16.26 -3.06
CA ASP A 595 -32.25 16.28 -4.11
C ASP A 595 -31.19 15.20 -3.83
N ILE A 596 -30.88 14.40 -4.84
CA ILE A 596 -29.82 13.40 -4.79
C ILE A 596 -28.47 14.15 -4.89
N GLU A 597 -27.66 14.12 -3.83
CA GLU A 597 -26.30 14.68 -3.87
C GLU A 597 -25.40 13.87 -4.82
N GLU A 598 -24.41 14.53 -5.42
CA GLU A 598 -23.52 13.98 -6.44
C GLU A 598 -22.94 12.62 -6.02
N ALA A 599 -23.11 11.63 -6.90
CA ALA A 599 -22.53 10.30 -6.78
C ALA A 599 -21.00 10.40 -6.77
N ASP A 600 -20.34 9.89 -5.73
CA ASP A 600 -18.91 9.61 -5.81
C ASP A 600 -18.71 8.31 -6.62
N PRO A 601 -18.21 8.38 -7.87
CA PRO A 601 -18.03 7.19 -8.70
C PRO A 601 -17.02 6.20 -8.10
N ALA A 602 -16.10 6.68 -7.23
CA ALA A 602 -15.14 5.81 -6.58
C ALA A 602 -15.82 4.84 -5.60
N ILE A 603 -16.84 5.30 -4.86
CA ILE A 603 -17.59 4.46 -3.92
C ILE A 603 -18.41 3.39 -4.67
N GLN A 604 -18.99 3.76 -5.82
CA GLN A 604 -19.71 2.81 -6.68
C GLN A 604 -18.78 1.67 -7.13
N SER A 605 -17.57 2.00 -7.62
CA SER A 605 -16.57 1.01 -8.02
C SER A 605 -16.21 0.06 -6.87
N VAL A 606 -16.06 0.59 -5.64
CA VAL A 606 -15.78 -0.23 -4.45
C VAL A 606 -16.95 -1.15 -4.13
N ASN A 607 -18.19 -0.66 -4.18
CA ASN A 607 -19.38 -1.46 -3.93
C ASN A 607 -19.50 -2.63 -4.92
N GLU A 608 -19.29 -2.39 -6.22
CA GLU A 608 -19.32 -3.42 -7.25
C GLU A 608 -18.24 -4.49 -7.04
N GLU A 609 -17.02 -4.07 -6.69
CA GLU A 609 -15.92 -5.00 -6.41
C GLU A 609 -16.19 -5.84 -5.17
N VAL A 610 -16.72 -5.25 -4.08
CA VAL A 610 -17.12 -5.99 -2.88
C VAL A 610 -18.25 -6.98 -3.19
N LEU A 611 -19.27 -6.59 -3.96
CA LEU A 611 -20.36 -7.51 -4.35
C LEU A 611 -19.88 -8.72 -5.16
N ASN A 612 -18.75 -8.59 -5.88
CA ASN A 612 -18.17 -9.67 -6.67
C ASN A 612 -17.22 -10.56 -5.85
N PHE A 613 -16.45 -9.99 -4.92
CA PHE A 613 -15.38 -10.71 -4.21
C PHE A 613 -15.65 -10.99 -2.72
N ALA A 614 -16.76 -10.48 -2.16
CA ALA A 614 -17.06 -10.64 -0.74
C ALA A 614 -17.10 -12.11 -0.29
N PRO A 615 -16.53 -12.41 0.90
CA PRO A 615 -16.48 -13.77 1.44
C PRO A 615 -17.78 -14.21 2.12
N CYS A 616 -18.80 -13.35 2.15
CA CYS A 616 -20.09 -13.55 2.82
C CYS A 616 -21.19 -12.75 2.12
N SER A 617 -22.43 -12.86 2.60
CA SER A 617 -23.56 -12.11 2.05
C SER A 617 -23.33 -10.60 2.19
N VAL A 618 -23.77 -9.82 1.21
CA VAL A 618 -23.58 -8.37 1.16
C VAL A 618 -24.95 -7.71 1.15
N GLY A 619 -25.11 -6.65 1.95
CA GLY A 619 -26.29 -5.80 1.96
C GLY A 619 -25.91 -4.37 1.58
N ILE A 620 -26.67 -3.72 0.71
CA ILE A 620 -26.54 -2.28 0.46
C ILE A 620 -27.69 -1.58 1.16
N LEU A 621 -27.35 -0.66 2.07
CA LEU A 621 -28.31 0.14 2.82
C LEU A 621 -28.47 1.51 2.17
N ILE A 622 -29.70 1.82 1.82
CA ILE A 622 -30.11 3.10 1.22
C ILE A 622 -31.07 3.77 2.19
N GLN A 623 -30.85 5.05 2.49
CA GLN A 623 -31.72 5.85 3.33
C GLN A 623 -32.41 6.90 2.48
N ARG A 624 -33.74 6.82 2.34
CA ARG A 624 -34.54 7.76 1.57
C ARG A 624 -35.29 8.70 2.52
N GLY A 625 -34.60 9.77 2.94
CA GLY A 625 -35.15 10.82 3.80
C GLY A 625 -35.55 10.36 5.21
N GLY A 626 -35.88 11.33 6.06
CA GLY A 626 -36.39 11.10 7.42
C GLY A 626 -35.30 10.79 8.46
N ARG A 627 -35.60 11.09 9.74
CA ARG A 627 -34.74 10.67 10.84
C ARG A 627 -34.84 9.14 10.99
N PRO A 628 -33.71 8.41 10.97
CA PRO A 628 -33.71 6.97 11.18
C PRO A 628 -34.04 6.69 12.64
N ASP A 629 -35.34 6.55 12.93
CA ASP A 629 -35.80 5.87 14.13
C ASP A 629 -35.87 4.36 13.83
N ARG A 630 -36.08 3.55 14.86
CA ARG A 630 -36.15 2.09 14.73
C ARG A 630 -37.30 1.70 13.80
N SER A 631 -37.01 0.98 12.72
CA SER A 631 -38.04 0.52 11.77
C SER A 631 -39.02 -0.44 12.45
N LYS A 632 -40.31 -0.11 12.44
CA LYS A 632 -41.38 -0.91 13.05
C LYS A 632 -42.17 -1.66 12.00
N ASN A 633 -42.45 -1.05 10.86
CA ASN A 633 -43.15 -1.68 9.76
C ASN A 633 -42.17 -2.07 8.66
N ILE A 634 -41.95 -3.37 8.47
CA ILE A 634 -41.00 -3.90 7.49
C ILE A 634 -41.78 -4.59 6.36
N ALA A 635 -41.49 -4.23 5.11
CA ALA A 635 -41.98 -4.91 3.92
C ALA A 635 -40.86 -5.72 3.28
N MET A 636 -41.08 -7.00 3.03
CA MET A 636 -40.15 -7.86 2.29
C MET A 636 -40.78 -8.23 0.95
N LEU A 637 -40.10 -7.89 -0.16
CA LEU A 637 -40.54 -8.21 -1.52
C LEU A 637 -39.84 -9.50 -1.97
N TYR A 638 -40.62 -10.52 -2.32
CA TYR A 638 -40.14 -11.84 -2.70
C TYR A 638 -40.55 -12.15 -4.15
N LEU A 639 -39.58 -12.17 -5.06
CA LEU A 639 -39.75 -12.52 -6.47
C LEU A 639 -39.24 -13.94 -6.77
N GLY A 640 -38.32 -14.46 -5.95
CA GLY A 640 -37.71 -15.79 -6.05
C GLY A 640 -36.20 -15.72 -6.22
N GLY A 641 -35.51 -16.80 -5.82
CA GLY A 641 -34.07 -16.95 -5.97
C GLY A 641 -33.26 -16.94 -4.67
N PRO A 642 -31.93 -17.14 -4.76
CA PRO A 642 -31.03 -17.20 -3.61
C PRO A 642 -30.98 -15.91 -2.78
N ASP A 643 -30.95 -14.76 -3.45
CA ASP A 643 -30.87 -13.45 -2.79
C ASP A 643 -32.12 -13.15 -1.95
N ASP A 644 -33.31 -13.45 -2.49
CA ASP A 644 -34.59 -13.26 -1.80
C ASP A 644 -34.74 -14.19 -0.59
N ARG A 645 -34.23 -15.43 -0.67
CA ARG A 645 -34.22 -16.36 0.48
C ARG A 645 -33.33 -15.86 1.62
N GLU A 646 -32.17 -15.31 1.28
CA GLU A 646 -31.27 -14.70 2.26
C GLU A 646 -31.90 -13.45 2.89
N ALA A 647 -32.48 -12.58 2.06
CA ALA A 647 -33.24 -11.39 2.47
C ALA A 647 -34.40 -11.74 3.41
N LEU A 648 -35.20 -12.75 3.05
CA LEU A 648 -36.33 -13.23 3.86
C LEU A 648 -35.86 -13.83 5.19
N THR A 649 -34.73 -14.54 5.21
CA THR A 649 -34.15 -15.06 6.46
C THR A 649 -33.79 -13.92 7.42
N TYR A 650 -33.20 -12.85 6.90
CA TYR A 650 -32.84 -11.69 7.71
C TYR A 650 -34.08 -10.94 8.21
N ALA A 651 -35.08 -10.74 7.35
CA ALA A 651 -36.37 -10.14 7.72
C ALA A 651 -37.12 -11.00 8.76
N GLN A 652 -37.10 -12.32 8.62
CA GLN A 652 -37.67 -13.25 9.60
C GLN A 652 -37.04 -13.06 10.98
N ARG A 653 -35.72 -12.87 11.04
CA ARG A 653 -35.02 -12.59 12.31
C ARG A 653 -35.50 -11.27 12.94
N MET A 654 -35.72 -10.23 12.15
CA MET A 654 -36.23 -8.93 12.63
C MET A 654 -37.64 -9.06 13.22
N SER A 655 -38.49 -9.94 12.66
CA SER A 655 -39.85 -10.19 13.17
C SER A 655 -39.93 -10.80 14.57
N GLY A 656 -38.79 -11.27 15.11
CA GLY A 656 -38.71 -11.72 16.50
C GLY A 656 -38.74 -10.57 17.52
N HIS A 657 -38.61 -9.32 17.07
CA HIS A 657 -38.71 -8.16 17.94
C HIS A 657 -40.19 -7.82 18.22
N PRO A 658 -40.59 -7.55 19.48
CA PRO A 658 -42.01 -7.36 19.84
C PRO A 658 -42.71 -6.19 19.14
N ASP A 659 -41.94 -5.15 18.78
CA ASP A 659 -42.46 -3.93 18.15
C ASP A 659 -42.40 -3.95 16.61
N VAL A 660 -41.90 -5.03 16.00
CA VAL A 660 -41.71 -5.12 14.54
C VAL A 660 -42.84 -5.91 13.91
N ARG A 661 -43.44 -5.36 12.86
CA ARG A 661 -44.43 -6.03 12.00
C ARG A 661 -43.82 -6.28 10.63
N LEU A 662 -43.80 -7.53 10.21
CA LEU A 662 -43.25 -7.96 8.92
C LEU A 662 -44.37 -8.29 7.95
N THR A 663 -44.38 -7.65 6.78
CA THR A 663 -45.27 -8.03 5.67
C THR A 663 -44.44 -8.60 4.54
N VAL A 664 -44.61 -9.89 4.24
CA VAL A 664 -43.94 -10.56 3.12
C VAL A 664 -44.89 -10.56 1.92
N ILE A 665 -44.46 -9.95 0.82
CA ILE A 665 -45.22 -9.83 -0.42
C ILE A 665 -44.54 -10.69 -1.47
N ARG A 666 -45.17 -11.81 -1.84
CA ARG A 666 -44.70 -12.69 -2.89
C ARG A 666 -45.33 -12.31 -4.22
N PHE A 667 -44.51 -12.02 -5.22
CA PHE A 667 -44.94 -11.78 -6.59
C PHE A 667 -44.83 -13.08 -7.39
N VAL A 668 -45.90 -13.45 -8.07
CA VAL A 668 -45.96 -14.66 -8.90
C VAL A 668 -46.40 -14.26 -10.32
N PRO A 669 -45.72 -14.72 -11.37
CA PRO A 669 -46.16 -14.45 -12.74
C PRO A 669 -47.49 -15.16 -13.03
N GLY A 670 -48.42 -14.47 -13.69
CA GLY A 670 -49.69 -15.01 -14.17
C GLY A 670 -49.46 -16.15 -15.17
N LYS A 671 -50.25 -17.23 -15.06
CA LYS A 671 -50.23 -18.31 -16.06
C LYS A 671 -50.99 -17.86 -17.29
N GLU A 672 -50.34 -17.79 -18.45
CA GLU A 672 -51.06 -17.69 -19.73
C GLU A 672 -52.07 -18.84 -19.85
N GLY A 673 -53.34 -18.47 -20.01
CA GLY A 673 -54.41 -19.40 -20.32
C GLY A 673 -54.30 -19.87 -21.76
N THR A 674 -53.87 -21.12 -21.95
CA THR A 674 -54.32 -21.93 -23.09
C THR A 674 -54.66 -23.33 -22.56
N ASP A 675 -55.96 -23.56 -22.35
CA ASP A 675 -56.55 -24.89 -22.46
C ASP A 675 -56.30 -25.37 -23.89
N GLY A 676 -55.26 -26.16 -24.08
CA GLY A 676 -54.94 -26.86 -25.31
C GLY A 676 -54.37 -28.21 -24.94
N GLU A 677 -55.12 -29.27 -25.23
CA GLU A 677 -54.74 -30.66 -25.06
C GLU A 677 -53.31 -30.89 -25.60
N ALA A 678 -52.38 -31.25 -24.70
CA ALA A 678 -51.06 -31.69 -25.11
C ALA A 678 -51.16 -33.09 -25.72
N GLU A 679 -51.28 -33.16 -27.05
CA GLU A 679 -50.97 -34.37 -27.80
C GLU A 679 -49.49 -34.75 -27.61
N GLU A 680 -49.25 -36.01 -27.29
CA GLU A 680 -47.93 -36.64 -27.20
C GLU A 680 -47.20 -36.59 -28.56
N GLY A 681 -46.44 -35.52 -28.80
CA GLY A 681 -45.47 -35.41 -29.90
C GLY A 681 -44.06 -35.63 -29.39
N GLN A 682 -43.45 -36.76 -29.74
CA GLN A 682 -42.09 -37.16 -29.38
C GLN A 682 -41.04 -36.09 -29.76
N SER A 683 -40.38 -35.50 -28.75
CA SER A 683 -39.09 -34.81 -28.93
C SER A 683 -38.07 -35.27 -27.88
N PHE A 684 -37.11 -36.04 -28.36
CA PHE A 684 -35.72 -36.20 -27.90
C PHE A 684 -35.41 -35.88 -26.41
N VAL A 685 -35.20 -36.94 -25.63
CA VAL A 685 -34.73 -36.91 -24.24
C VAL A 685 -33.35 -36.24 -24.16
N SER A 686 -33.31 -35.00 -23.67
CA SER A 686 -32.11 -34.41 -23.07
C SER A 686 -32.26 -34.51 -21.56
N ILE A 687 -31.39 -35.29 -20.93
CA ILE A 687 -31.26 -35.37 -19.47
C ILE A 687 -30.51 -34.11 -19.04
N GLY A 688 -31.25 -33.04 -18.81
CA GLY A 688 -30.79 -31.81 -18.16
C GLY A 688 -32.00 -31.24 -17.42
N VAL A 689 -32.02 -31.35 -16.10
CA VAL A 689 -33.02 -30.64 -15.28
C VAL A 689 -32.64 -29.17 -15.37
N ASP A 690 -33.52 -28.32 -15.91
CA ASP A 690 -33.28 -26.88 -15.99
C ASP A 690 -33.07 -26.31 -14.57
N ASP A 691 -31.96 -25.58 -14.36
CA ASP A 691 -31.60 -24.98 -13.06
C ASP A 691 -32.74 -24.09 -12.49
N ALA A 692 -33.54 -23.49 -13.38
CA ALA A 692 -34.69 -22.66 -13.00
C ALA A 692 -35.80 -23.44 -12.27
N ASP A 693 -36.05 -24.70 -12.63
CA ASP A 693 -37.07 -25.51 -11.97
C ASP A 693 -36.58 -26.04 -10.62
N LEU A 694 -35.27 -26.27 -10.50
CA LEU A 694 -34.62 -26.60 -9.23
C LEU A 694 -34.72 -25.42 -8.23
N GLU A 695 -34.48 -24.20 -8.69
CA GLU A 695 -34.61 -22.99 -7.87
C GLU A 695 -36.06 -22.74 -7.43
N LYS A 696 -37.04 -22.86 -8.35
CA LYS A 696 -38.47 -22.74 -8.00
C LYS A 696 -38.89 -23.75 -6.93
N THR A 697 -38.44 -25.01 -7.05
CA THR A 697 -38.74 -26.05 -6.07
C THR A 697 -38.13 -25.72 -4.70
N ALA A 698 -36.88 -25.23 -4.70
CA ALA A 698 -36.20 -24.84 -3.47
C ALA A 698 -36.82 -23.60 -2.81
N ASP A 699 -37.38 -22.68 -3.60
CA ASP A 699 -38.12 -21.51 -3.10
C ASP A 699 -39.47 -21.91 -2.47
N GLU A 700 -40.23 -22.81 -3.10
CA GLU A 700 -41.46 -23.35 -2.53
C GLU A 700 -41.21 -24.10 -1.21
N ASP A 701 -40.17 -24.93 -1.16
CA ASP A 701 -39.77 -25.64 0.05
C ASP A 701 -39.37 -24.67 1.17
N PHE A 702 -38.64 -23.61 0.84
CA PHE A 702 -38.21 -22.58 1.79
C PHE A 702 -39.41 -21.77 2.33
N LEU A 703 -40.29 -21.31 1.44
CA LEU A 703 -41.50 -20.57 1.81
C LEU A 703 -42.46 -21.43 2.65
N ARG A 704 -42.57 -22.73 2.36
CA ARG A 704 -43.36 -23.65 3.19
C ARG A 704 -42.80 -23.73 4.61
N GLY A 705 -41.47 -23.81 4.75
CA GLY A 705 -40.80 -23.78 6.06
C GLY A 705 -40.99 -22.44 6.80
N PHE A 706 -40.99 -21.33 6.08
CA PHE A 706 -41.29 -20.01 6.64
C PHE A 706 -42.75 -19.92 7.12
N LYS A 707 -43.72 -20.35 6.30
CA LYS A 707 -45.15 -20.36 6.65
C LYS A 707 -45.41 -21.21 7.89
N THR A 708 -44.78 -22.39 8.02
CA THR A 708 -44.93 -23.23 9.22
C THR A 708 -44.28 -22.62 10.46
N ALA A 709 -43.10 -22.03 10.35
CA ALA A 709 -42.41 -21.39 11.47
C ALA A 709 -43.14 -20.15 12.00
N THR A 710 -43.95 -19.50 11.16
CA THR A 710 -44.52 -18.18 11.44
C THR A 710 -46.05 -18.19 11.56
N ALA A 711 -46.69 -19.35 11.42
CA ALA A 711 -48.14 -19.51 11.49
C ALA A 711 -48.78 -19.02 12.80
N GLU A 712 -48.01 -19.04 13.91
CA GLU A 712 -48.49 -18.62 15.23
C GLU A 712 -48.11 -17.16 15.58
N ASN A 713 -47.32 -16.47 14.75
CA ASN A 713 -46.85 -15.12 15.05
C ASN A 713 -47.76 -14.05 14.43
N PRO A 714 -48.55 -13.29 15.23
CA PRO A 714 -49.46 -12.27 14.70
C PRO A 714 -48.72 -11.05 14.11
N ALA A 715 -47.41 -10.92 14.34
CA ALA A 715 -46.59 -9.84 13.81
C ALA A 715 -46.21 -10.04 12.33
N VAL A 716 -46.47 -11.20 11.74
CA VAL A 716 -46.09 -11.52 10.36
C VAL A 716 -47.32 -11.71 9.48
N THR A 717 -47.41 -10.92 8.42
CA THR A 717 -48.45 -11.03 7.39
C THR A 717 -47.82 -11.50 6.09
N PHE A 718 -48.43 -12.49 5.44
CA PHE A 718 -47.96 -13.05 4.18
C PHE A 718 -49.02 -12.82 3.09
N VAL A 719 -48.63 -12.18 1.99
CA VAL A 719 -49.51 -11.78 0.87
C VAL A 719 -48.92 -12.32 -0.43
N GLU A 720 -49.73 -13.00 -1.24
CA GLU A 720 -49.38 -13.43 -2.60
C GLU A 720 -50.12 -12.56 -3.62
N LEU A 721 -49.39 -11.99 -4.57
CA LEU A 721 -49.90 -11.19 -5.68
C LEU A 721 -49.50 -11.85 -7.00
N ALA A 722 -50.49 -12.27 -7.78
CA ALA A 722 -50.28 -12.74 -9.15
C ALA A 722 -50.36 -11.54 -10.10
N LEU A 723 -49.32 -11.35 -10.92
CA LEU A 723 -49.22 -10.23 -11.85
C LEU A 723 -48.92 -10.75 -13.26
N GLU A 724 -49.54 -10.18 -14.28
CA GLU A 724 -49.36 -10.60 -15.66
C GLU A 724 -48.19 -9.86 -16.32
N ASP A 725 -48.03 -8.56 -16.04
CA ASP A 725 -47.07 -7.67 -16.71
C ASP A 725 -46.19 -6.84 -15.74
N GLU A 726 -45.08 -6.32 -16.29
CA GLU A 726 -44.15 -5.39 -15.63
C GLU A 726 -44.82 -4.08 -15.18
N GLU A 727 -45.76 -3.55 -15.96
CA GLU A 727 -46.51 -2.35 -15.59
C GLU A 727 -47.38 -2.58 -14.35
N GLU A 728 -47.95 -3.78 -14.20
CA GLU A 728 -48.72 -4.14 -13.01
C GLU A 728 -47.80 -4.27 -11.79
N PHE A 729 -46.58 -4.78 -11.99
CA PHE A 729 -45.57 -4.84 -10.95
C PHE A 729 -45.17 -3.45 -10.45
N THR A 730 -44.83 -2.52 -11.34
CA THR A 730 -44.49 -1.15 -10.94
C THR A 730 -45.65 -0.43 -10.25
N LYS A 731 -46.90 -0.61 -10.72
CA LYS A 731 -48.11 -0.09 -10.06
C LYS A 731 -48.32 -0.72 -8.68
N ALA A 732 -48.11 -2.03 -8.54
CA ALA A 732 -48.23 -2.74 -7.27
C ALA A 732 -47.20 -2.23 -6.25
N VAL A 733 -45.93 -2.05 -6.65
CA VAL A 733 -44.89 -1.49 -5.78
C VAL A 733 -45.21 -0.05 -5.39
N LYS A 734 -45.67 0.80 -6.32
CA LYS A 734 -46.11 2.18 -6.01
C LYS A 734 -47.32 2.22 -5.08
N SER A 735 -48.24 1.26 -5.17
CA SER A 735 -49.40 1.18 -4.26
C SER A 735 -49.02 0.92 -2.79
N LEU A 736 -47.77 0.49 -2.52
CA LEU A 736 -47.26 0.27 -1.17
C LEU A 736 -46.91 1.58 -0.44
N ASP A 737 -46.76 2.70 -1.16
CA ASP A 737 -46.42 4.01 -0.58
C ASP A 737 -47.45 4.44 0.49
N GLY A 738 -48.74 4.17 0.24
CA GLY A 738 -49.84 4.49 1.16
C GLY A 738 -49.92 3.63 2.43
N ARG A 739 -49.04 2.64 2.62
CA ARG A 739 -49.06 1.73 3.77
C ARG A 739 -48.03 2.05 4.87
N ASN A 740 -47.23 3.11 4.72
CA ASN A 740 -46.24 3.60 5.68
C ASN A 740 -45.31 2.48 6.21
N TYR A 741 -44.52 1.89 5.33
CA TYR A 741 -43.41 1.00 5.71
C TYR A 741 -42.13 1.82 5.96
N ASP A 742 -41.41 1.47 7.02
CA ASP A 742 -40.18 2.15 7.42
C ASP A 742 -38.93 1.56 6.75
N LEU A 743 -38.99 0.26 6.40
CA LEU A 743 -37.89 -0.49 5.79
C LEU A 743 -38.42 -1.47 4.74
N TYR A 744 -37.87 -1.39 3.52
CA TYR A 744 -38.05 -2.38 2.47
C TYR A 744 -36.83 -3.30 2.41
N VAL A 745 -37.05 -4.62 2.45
CA VAL A 745 -35.99 -5.62 2.30
C VAL A 745 -36.21 -6.36 0.99
N VAL A 746 -35.23 -6.32 0.10
CA VAL A 746 -35.31 -6.91 -1.25
C VAL A 746 -34.04 -7.70 -1.55
N GLY A 747 -34.13 -8.80 -2.30
CA GLY A 747 -32.95 -9.42 -2.88
C GLY A 747 -32.48 -8.67 -4.12
N ARG A 748 -31.18 -8.74 -4.43
CA ARG A 748 -30.61 -8.11 -5.64
C ARG A 748 -31.12 -8.77 -6.93
N GLY A 749 -31.44 -10.06 -6.89
CA GLY A 749 -32.06 -10.80 -8.00
C GLY A 749 -31.09 -11.47 -8.97
N ARG A 750 -29.93 -11.94 -8.50
CA ARG A 750 -28.91 -12.60 -9.34
C ARG A 750 -29.32 -14.05 -9.70
N GLY A 751 -29.23 -14.42 -10.97
CA GLY A 751 -29.25 -15.84 -11.41
C GLY A 751 -30.61 -16.42 -11.78
N VAL A 752 -31.71 -15.71 -11.57
CA VAL A 752 -33.01 -16.12 -12.14
C VAL A 752 -32.99 -15.70 -13.61
N GLY A 753 -33.05 -16.68 -14.53
CA GLY A 753 -33.42 -16.41 -15.91
C GLY A 753 -34.67 -15.55 -15.88
N SER A 754 -34.50 -14.29 -16.27
CA SER A 754 -35.40 -13.16 -16.04
C SER A 754 -36.83 -13.58 -15.71
N SER A 755 -37.24 -13.40 -14.44
CA SER A 755 -38.68 -13.38 -14.14
C SER A 755 -39.33 -12.44 -15.17
N PRO A 756 -40.42 -12.83 -15.85
CA PRO A 756 -41.05 -11.97 -16.86
C PRO A 756 -41.48 -10.61 -16.29
N LEU A 757 -41.56 -10.50 -14.95
CA LEU A 757 -41.89 -9.28 -14.23
C LEU A 757 -40.72 -8.29 -14.08
N THR A 758 -39.47 -8.71 -14.33
CA THR A 758 -38.27 -7.86 -14.12
C THR A 758 -37.32 -7.80 -15.31
N SER A 759 -37.63 -8.48 -16.43
CA SER A 759 -36.79 -8.49 -17.64
C SER A 759 -36.63 -7.10 -18.24
N GLY A 760 -37.71 -6.33 -18.40
CA GLY A 760 -37.63 -4.97 -18.94
C GLY A 760 -36.97 -4.00 -17.95
N LEU A 761 -37.30 -4.04 -16.66
CA LEU A 761 -36.65 -3.17 -15.66
C LEU A 761 -35.11 -3.32 -15.61
N ALA A 762 -34.59 -4.52 -15.88
CA ALA A 762 -33.14 -4.76 -15.81
C ALA A 762 -32.36 -4.01 -16.90
N ASP A 763 -32.96 -3.81 -18.08
CA ASP A 763 -32.34 -3.11 -19.21
C ASP A 763 -32.25 -1.59 -18.99
N TRP A 764 -33.07 -1.03 -18.09
CA TRP A 764 -33.15 0.39 -17.78
C TRP A 764 -32.54 0.77 -16.42
N CYS A 765 -31.84 -0.16 -15.77
CA CYS A 765 -31.29 0.04 -14.43
C CYS A 765 -30.08 0.99 -14.45
N GLU A 766 -30.17 2.13 -13.75
CA GLU A 766 -29.07 3.10 -13.68
C GLU A 766 -27.96 2.67 -12.71
N CYS A 767 -28.32 1.88 -11.68
CA CYS A 767 -27.44 1.49 -10.59
C CYS A 767 -27.39 -0.05 -10.44
N PRO A 768 -26.49 -0.76 -11.15
CA PRO A 768 -26.49 -2.21 -11.19
C PRO A 768 -26.19 -2.88 -9.84
N GLU A 769 -25.56 -2.16 -8.92
CA GLU A 769 -25.24 -2.60 -7.56
C GLU A 769 -26.47 -2.91 -6.69
N ILE A 770 -27.60 -2.21 -6.90
CA ILE A 770 -28.85 -2.39 -6.13
C ILE A 770 -29.90 -3.24 -6.83
N GLY A 771 -29.68 -3.60 -8.10
CA GLY A 771 -30.59 -4.44 -8.89
C GLY A 771 -31.87 -3.72 -9.31
N ALA A 772 -32.62 -4.31 -10.25
CA ALA A 772 -33.81 -3.70 -10.86
C ALA A 772 -34.89 -3.25 -9.85
N VAL A 773 -35.20 -4.09 -8.85
CA VAL A 773 -36.22 -3.77 -7.84
C VAL A 773 -35.72 -2.71 -6.86
N GLY A 774 -34.43 -2.76 -6.48
CA GLY A 774 -33.81 -1.75 -5.64
C GLY A 774 -33.79 -0.39 -6.35
N ASP A 775 -33.42 -0.37 -7.64
CA ASP A 775 -33.40 0.83 -8.47
C ASP A 775 -34.79 1.45 -8.57
N LEU A 776 -35.84 0.65 -8.83
CA LEU A 776 -37.22 1.14 -8.85
C LEU A 776 -37.63 1.84 -7.53
N LEU A 777 -37.22 1.32 -6.38
CA LEU A 777 -37.51 1.91 -5.06
C LEU A 777 -36.74 3.21 -4.80
N VAL A 778 -35.60 3.40 -5.47
CA VAL A 778 -34.76 4.59 -5.33
C VAL A 778 -35.15 5.67 -6.34
N THR A 779 -35.36 5.31 -7.62
CA THR A 779 -35.61 6.25 -8.73
C THR A 779 -37.05 6.71 -8.84
N SER A 780 -38.03 5.91 -8.39
CA SER A 780 -39.44 6.31 -8.45
C SER A 780 -39.74 7.46 -7.48
N GLU A 781 -40.64 8.37 -7.88
CA GLU A 781 -41.21 9.41 -7.03
C GLU A 781 -42.15 8.80 -5.97
N PHE A 782 -41.60 8.30 -4.87
CA PHE A 782 -42.33 8.03 -3.62
C PHE A 782 -42.34 9.29 -2.75
N GLU A 783 -43.48 9.57 -2.13
CA GLU A 783 -43.67 10.71 -1.22
C GLU A 783 -43.21 10.38 0.21
N SER A 784 -43.21 9.09 0.58
CA SER A 784 -42.82 8.65 1.92
C SER A 784 -41.31 8.53 2.12
N SER A 785 -40.88 8.69 3.39
CA SER A 785 -39.49 8.48 3.80
C SER A 785 -39.31 7.06 4.36
N PHE A 786 -38.38 6.29 3.79
CA PHE A 786 -38.12 4.91 4.19
C PHE A 786 -36.66 4.50 3.95
N ALA A 787 -36.22 3.39 4.53
CA ALA A 787 -34.95 2.75 4.21
C ALA A 787 -35.17 1.57 3.24
N VAL A 788 -34.17 1.29 2.40
CA VAL A 788 -34.14 0.10 1.54
C VAL A 788 -32.87 -0.69 1.84
N LEU A 789 -33.03 -1.99 2.10
CA LEU A 789 -31.93 -2.93 2.23
C LEU A 789 -31.98 -3.92 1.08
N VAL A 790 -31.01 -3.80 0.18
CA VAL A 790 -30.80 -4.77 -0.91
C VAL A 790 -29.83 -5.83 -0.44
N VAL A 791 -30.20 -7.11 -0.46
CA VAL A 791 -29.36 -8.23 0.01
C VAL A 791 -28.93 -9.09 -1.17
N GLN A 792 -27.64 -9.45 -1.19
CA GLN A 792 -27.05 -10.43 -2.09
C GLN A 792 -26.50 -11.61 -1.27
N GLN A 793 -26.92 -12.82 -1.60
CA GLN A 793 -26.42 -14.03 -0.97
C GLN A 793 -25.00 -14.37 -1.44
N TYR A 794 -24.18 -14.92 -0.55
CA TYR A 794 -22.87 -15.46 -0.92
C TYR A 794 -23.00 -16.72 -1.80
N CYS A 795 -22.46 -16.65 -3.03
CA CYS A 795 -22.39 -17.77 -3.97
C CYS A 795 -20.94 -18.23 -4.24
N ARG A 796 -20.72 -19.55 -4.22
CA ARG A 796 -19.38 -20.16 -4.34
C ARG A 796 -18.83 -20.13 -5.78
N THR A 797 -19.67 -19.89 -6.78
CA THR A 797 -19.40 -19.97 -8.22
C THR A 797 -18.58 -18.81 -8.80
N ASN A 798 -18.45 -17.67 -8.11
CA ASN A 798 -17.62 -16.53 -8.56
C ASN A 798 -16.13 -16.84 -8.74
N ARG A 799 -15.65 -17.99 -8.24
CA ARG A 799 -14.25 -18.42 -8.48
C ARG A 799 -14.01 -19.13 -9.81
N SER A 800 -15.03 -19.67 -10.48
CA SER A 800 -14.82 -20.47 -11.71
C SER A 800 -15.01 -19.70 -13.01
N ALA A 801 -15.87 -18.68 -13.04
CA ALA A 801 -16.06 -17.85 -14.25
C ALA A 801 -14.96 -16.80 -14.44
N ALA A 802 -14.35 -16.31 -13.35
CA ALA A 802 -13.16 -15.45 -13.39
C ALA A 802 -11.83 -16.24 -13.24
N GLY A 803 -11.90 -17.55 -13.03
CA GLY A 803 -10.77 -18.41 -12.68
C GLY A 803 -9.97 -18.97 -13.86
N SER A 804 -10.32 -18.66 -15.11
CA SER A 804 -9.54 -19.05 -16.30
C SER A 804 -8.80 -17.89 -16.99
N MET A 805 -8.82 -16.68 -16.42
CA MET A 805 -8.03 -15.55 -16.90
C MET A 805 -7.43 -14.74 -15.74
N ILE A 806 -6.59 -15.38 -14.91
CA ILE A 806 -5.61 -14.63 -14.10
C ILE A 806 -4.28 -15.40 -14.15
N SER A 807 -3.60 -15.29 -15.29
CA SER A 807 -2.13 -15.22 -15.29
C SER A 807 -1.75 -13.75 -15.05
N PRO A 808 -0.61 -13.44 -14.39
CA PRO A 808 -0.22 -12.06 -14.06
C PRO A 808 0.25 -11.21 -15.27
N GLU A 809 -0.15 -11.55 -16.50
CA GLU A 809 0.31 -10.88 -17.73
C GLU A 809 -0.75 -9.97 -18.40
N SER A 810 -2.00 -9.92 -17.94
CA SER A 810 -3.05 -9.15 -18.62
C SER A 810 -3.41 -7.79 -17.98
N VAL A 811 -2.85 -7.43 -16.83
CA VAL A 811 -3.06 -6.09 -16.23
C VAL A 811 -2.09 -5.04 -16.81
N SER A 812 -1.03 -5.47 -17.52
CA SER A 812 -0.15 -4.58 -18.28
C SER A 812 -0.60 -4.32 -19.73
N GLN A 813 -1.74 -4.85 -20.18
CA GLN A 813 -2.27 -4.62 -21.53
C GLN A 813 -3.58 -3.81 -21.58
N ARG A 814 -4.13 -3.40 -20.44
CA ARG A 814 -5.24 -2.42 -20.40
C ARG A 814 -4.80 -0.97 -20.23
N PHE A 815 -3.50 -0.72 -20.05
CA PHE A 815 -2.94 0.64 -19.99
C PHE A 815 -2.28 1.13 -21.29
N ASP A 816 -2.28 0.33 -22.36
CA ASP A 816 -1.81 0.74 -23.71
C ASP A 816 -2.94 0.83 -24.76
N GLY A 817 -4.21 0.72 -24.33
CA GLY A 817 -5.37 0.74 -25.23
C GLY A 817 -6.18 2.06 -25.26
N ASP A 818 -6.03 2.93 -24.26
CA ASP A 818 -6.84 4.16 -24.10
C ASP A 818 -6.03 5.44 -24.34
N LEU A 819 -5.28 5.46 -25.44
CA LEU A 819 -4.70 6.68 -26.02
C LEU A 819 -5.05 6.85 -27.50
N GLY A 820 -6.17 6.25 -27.92
CA GLY A 820 -6.53 6.14 -29.33
C GLY A 820 -8.02 6.31 -29.65
N GLN A 821 -8.78 7.16 -28.94
CA GLN A 821 -10.06 7.69 -29.45
C GLN A 821 -10.59 8.87 -28.61
N MET A 822 -10.01 10.06 -28.81
CA MET A 822 -10.71 11.31 -28.57
C MET A 822 -11.00 11.94 -29.94
N ASP A 823 -12.17 11.59 -30.48
CA ASP A 823 -12.73 12.28 -31.65
C ASP A 823 -13.31 13.62 -31.16
N MET A 824 -12.67 14.71 -31.59
CA MET A 824 -13.11 16.08 -31.36
C MET A 824 -14.31 16.38 -32.25
N GLY A 825 -15.52 16.34 -31.67
CA GLY A 825 -16.71 16.93 -32.29
C GLY A 825 -16.70 18.45 -32.19
N PHE A 826 -15.99 19.13 -33.10
CA PHE A 826 -16.18 20.57 -33.34
C PHE A 826 -16.97 20.76 -34.64
N ARG A 827 -18.20 21.28 -34.52
CA ARG A 827 -19.04 21.79 -35.60
C ARG A 827 -18.26 22.82 -36.44
N MET A 828 -18.15 22.62 -37.75
CA MET A 828 -18.00 23.71 -38.71
C MET A 828 -18.97 23.56 -39.88
N SER A 829 -19.67 24.65 -40.13
CA SER A 829 -20.58 24.92 -41.24
C SER A 829 -19.82 24.89 -42.57
N PHE A 830 -20.38 24.22 -43.57
CA PHE A 830 -20.00 24.39 -44.97
C PHE A 830 -20.49 25.75 -45.49
N GLY A 831 -19.64 26.41 -46.28
CA GLY A 831 -19.97 27.53 -47.15
C GLY A 831 -19.00 27.51 -48.34
N GLU A 832 -19.53 27.22 -49.52
CA GLU A 832 -18.86 27.18 -50.83
C GLU A 832 -18.20 28.51 -51.23
N ALA A 833 -17.10 28.46 -51.99
CA ALA A 833 -17.05 28.95 -53.39
C ALA A 833 -15.59 29.12 -53.90
N ASP A 834 -15.34 28.47 -55.04
CA ASP A 834 -14.59 28.89 -56.23
C ASP A 834 -13.22 29.60 -56.15
N GLY A 835 -12.25 29.02 -56.89
CA GLY A 835 -11.72 29.73 -58.05
C GLY A 835 -10.21 30.04 -58.11
N ALA A 836 -9.53 29.28 -58.98
CA ALA A 836 -8.62 29.76 -60.03
C ALA A 836 -7.18 30.28 -59.73
N TYR A 837 -6.24 29.54 -60.33
CA TYR A 837 -5.13 29.96 -61.21
C TYR A 837 -3.87 30.70 -60.70
N ASP A 838 -2.75 30.09 -61.10
CA ASP A 838 -1.52 30.65 -61.68
C ASP A 838 -0.29 31.08 -60.85
N SER A 839 0.72 30.21 -60.92
CA SER A 839 2.09 30.40 -61.45
C SER A 839 3.04 31.52 -60.98
N SER A 840 4.25 31.04 -60.66
CA SER A 840 5.59 31.57 -61.01
C SER A 840 6.27 32.63 -60.12
N GLY A 841 7.58 32.45 -59.93
CA GLY A 841 8.54 33.57 -60.05
C GLY A 841 9.33 34.02 -58.82
N SER A 842 10.44 33.33 -58.53
CA SER A 842 11.78 33.90 -58.32
C SER A 842 12.01 35.26 -57.61
N SER A 843 12.73 35.20 -56.48
CA SER A 843 14.08 35.78 -56.30
C SER A 843 14.32 37.26 -55.89
N PHE A 844 15.35 37.42 -55.04
CA PHE A 844 16.30 38.54 -54.88
C PHE A 844 16.00 39.76 -53.97
N THR A 845 16.62 39.71 -52.78
CA THR A 845 17.52 40.70 -52.12
C THR A 845 17.17 42.18 -51.88
N ARG A 846 17.53 42.59 -50.64
CA ARG A 846 18.33 43.77 -50.21
C ARG A 846 17.62 45.07 -49.74
N ARG A 847 18.01 45.40 -48.49
CA ARG A 847 18.58 46.67 -47.94
C ARG A 847 17.71 47.62 -47.11
N HIS A 848 18.22 47.84 -45.89
CA HIS A 848 18.39 49.07 -45.09
C HIS A 848 17.22 50.03 -44.87
N ASP A 849 16.90 50.27 -43.58
CA ASP A 849 17.15 51.54 -42.84
C ASP A 849 16.63 51.36 -41.38
N HIS A 850 17.48 51.45 -40.35
CA HIS A 850 17.90 52.63 -39.57
C HIS A 850 17.02 52.98 -38.35
N HIS A 851 17.69 52.92 -37.18
CA HIS A 851 17.68 53.89 -36.07
C HIS A 851 16.75 53.77 -34.82
N HIS A 852 17.47 53.75 -33.67
CA HIS A 852 17.20 54.38 -32.36
C HIS A 852 16.15 53.71 -31.41
N HIS A 853 16.32 53.61 -30.08
CA HIS A 853 17.30 54.14 -29.11
C HIS A 853 17.13 53.46 -27.72
N HIS A 854 18.24 53.38 -26.97
CA HIS A 854 18.43 53.49 -25.49
C HIS A 854 17.71 52.54 -24.50
N HIS A 855 18.46 51.65 -23.81
CA HIS A 855 19.29 51.80 -22.59
C HIS A 855 18.46 51.68 -21.29
N LEU A 856 18.63 50.64 -20.46
CA LEU A 856 19.72 50.39 -19.48
C LEU A 856 19.82 51.46 -18.38
N VAL A 857 19.56 51.05 -17.13
CA VAL A 857 20.60 50.76 -16.13
C VAL A 857 20.26 49.44 -15.45
#